data_AF-A0A9W7T0N6-F1
#
_entry.id   AF-A0A9W7T0N6-F1
#
_cell.length_a   1.000
_cell.length_b   1.000
_cell.length_c   1.000
_cell.angle_alpha   90.00
_cell.angle_beta   90.00
_cell.angle_gamma   90.00
#
_symmetry.space_group_name_H-M   'P 1'
#
loop_
_entity.id
_entity.type
_entity.pdbx_description
1 polymer ?
#
loop_
_entity_poly.entity_id
_entity_poly.type
_entity_poly.pdbx_seq_one_letter_code
_entity_poly.pdbx_strand_id
1 'polypeptide(L)'
;MQQTDGVDSTILTPYPKIRHRESGEFLTGPQSSPNLSPYQVTDHRESGVSLTVPQSSLNLSPYQVVDHRESGVSLTVPQSTTNLSPYQVTDHRESGEPLTGPPVDPDLVLLGPNDPLNPQNIPAGRKWFLAGLLGALTFAVTFSSSVFSTVIVQTAEEFHVSEEVTTLGTALFVFGFAMGPIIAGPSSELYGRKKPLLLSYAVFIIFQIPVAVAQNVETMLIFRFLGAVAASGPPAIVGGYLADFFAPVDRGLAVAIFGLTTQMGPLLGPIIGSFVTQSYLRWRWTAWLTMIISSFFGIISLFCLPETFVPRLMTLKARRLRFTTRNWALHSQQEMTPVDFRSFAVRYLTRPFSMLVHEPILLVCTIYVSFVFGFLYLLFSAFPFSYVDERGYSNGVGSLPFIAVFVGVLLAAGYITHFSLTTVKHSFKKHGQIIPEERLIPCIYGAILLVVGCFWFAWTSFPSISPWPQILSGIPIGAGIYLVYLQYLVDVYVTNANSALSANTIVRSFIGGGFPLLAGPMYKTLGTRWATSLLGFIALVFVPAPILLYKYGAKIRRMSKICAEGVRCLSTTPPNILDDSLEWFRKAANGRKYEDLILQLDLYMVAIHPTSDLLGQAVLNLATYSEWKIALAEFYLIDSFLKETQRMKPIGMTSMRRLAIKDVELLNGIELRKGDISAIASAHRMWSQDIYEDPVVFDSYRFIKRRRMPGQKNRSWLMSTITDFMASGYGKHACARRFFAANDLKIVLAHSVLKYDIKLVDGEKVPTLVEYGFATIPRIPKQKLW
;
A
#
# COMPACT_ATOMS: atom_id res chain seq x y z
N MET A 1 -22.62 -41.02 -7.61
CA MET A 1 -22.18 -41.69 -8.85
C MET A 1 -20.66 -41.63 -8.88
N GLN A 2 -20.02 -42.81 -8.90
CA GLN A 2 -18.57 -43.13 -8.99
C GLN A 2 -17.62 -42.80 -7.81
N GLN A 3 -17.06 -43.90 -7.26
CA GLN A 3 -15.90 -44.05 -6.37
C GLN A 3 -14.58 -43.77 -7.11
N THR A 4 -13.55 -43.35 -6.35
CA THR A 4 -12.19 -43.92 -6.42
C THR A 4 -11.49 -43.74 -5.07
N ASP A 5 -11.12 -44.87 -4.48
CA ASP A 5 -9.95 -45.25 -3.64
C ASP A 5 -8.85 -44.17 -3.44
N GLY A 6 -8.08 -44.08 -2.36
CA GLY A 6 -7.75 -44.93 -1.23
C GLY A 6 -6.38 -44.46 -0.67
N VAL A 7 -5.96 -45.03 0.48
CA VAL A 7 -4.60 -45.10 1.04
C VAL A 7 -4.22 -44.14 2.21
N ASP A 8 -4.09 -44.82 3.36
CA ASP A 8 -3.18 -44.74 4.51
C ASP A 8 -3.36 -43.80 5.72
N SER A 9 -3.66 -44.50 6.82
CA SER A 9 -3.59 -44.20 8.25
C SER A 9 -2.20 -44.49 8.85
N THR A 10 -1.76 -43.70 9.83
CA THR A 10 -0.92 -44.05 11.02
C THR A 10 -0.48 -42.71 11.69
N ILE A 11 -0.41 -42.44 12.99
CA ILE A 11 -0.26 -43.19 14.25
C ILE A 11 -0.85 -42.34 15.42
N LEU A 12 -1.35 -43.05 16.45
CA LEU A 12 -1.88 -42.58 17.75
C LEU A 12 -0.78 -42.06 18.72
N THR A 13 -1.05 -41.16 19.68
CA THR A 13 -1.49 -41.43 21.08
C THR A 13 -1.28 -40.10 21.93
N PRO A 14 -1.48 -40.01 23.27
CA PRO A 14 -2.69 -39.40 23.89
C PRO A 14 -2.43 -38.33 25.01
N TYR A 15 -3.50 -37.59 25.41
CA TYR A 15 -3.88 -37.02 26.74
C TYR A 15 -2.84 -36.43 27.75
N PRO A 16 -3.17 -35.39 28.58
CA PRO A 16 -4.28 -35.48 29.54
C PRO A 16 -5.14 -34.22 29.82
N LYS A 17 -6.31 -34.51 30.39
CA LYS A 17 -7.25 -33.61 31.07
C LYS A 17 -6.65 -33.07 32.38
N ILE A 18 -6.94 -31.81 32.71
CA ILE A 18 -6.85 -31.29 34.08
C ILE A 18 -8.19 -30.60 34.43
N ARG A 19 -8.76 -31.03 35.55
CA ARG A 19 -9.94 -30.51 36.29
C ARG A 19 -9.52 -29.33 37.17
N HIS A 20 -10.48 -28.43 37.49
CA HIS A 20 -10.72 -27.74 38.79
C HIS A 20 -11.60 -26.49 38.53
N ARG A 21 -12.50 -25.99 39.40
CA ARG A 21 -13.07 -26.36 40.71
C ARG A 21 -14.24 -25.37 40.97
N GLU A 22 -15.35 -25.84 41.55
CA GLU A 22 -16.39 -25.00 42.16
C GLU A 22 -16.08 -24.76 43.66
N SER A 23 -16.34 -23.52 44.12
CA SER A 23 -16.57 -23.02 45.50
C SER A 23 -16.22 -21.51 45.48
N GLY A 24 -17.07 -20.51 45.74
CA GLY A 24 -18.02 -20.36 46.85
C GLY A 24 -17.36 -19.47 47.91
N GLU A 25 -17.79 -18.20 48.08
CA GLU A 25 -18.04 -17.51 49.37
C GLU A 25 -18.27 -15.99 49.23
N PHE A 26 -19.25 -15.53 50.01
CA PHE A 26 -19.69 -14.16 50.26
C PHE A 26 -18.75 -13.44 51.22
N LEU A 27 -18.55 -12.12 51.05
CA LEU A 27 -18.27 -11.20 52.17
C LEU A 27 -18.93 -9.82 51.95
N THR A 28 -19.34 -9.27 53.09
CA THR A 28 -20.28 -8.18 53.41
C THR A 28 -19.69 -6.76 53.29
N GLY A 29 -20.56 -5.73 53.26
CA GLY A 29 -20.24 -4.28 53.11
C GLY A 29 -19.49 -3.61 54.27
N PRO A 30 -19.37 -2.26 54.31
CA PRO A 30 -20.49 -1.44 54.82
C PRO A 30 -20.73 -0.04 54.18
N GLN A 31 -22.01 0.37 54.30
CA GLN A 31 -22.65 1.69 54.54
C GLN A 31 -21.87 3.03 54.37
N SER A 32 -22.46 3.98 53.63
CA SER A 32 -23.14 5.18 54.18
C SER A 32 -23.67 6.11 53.06
N SER A 33 -24.88 6.64 53.29
CA SER A 33 -25.79 7.45 52.45
C SER A 33 -25.63 8.97 52.72
N PRO A 34 -26.56 9.93 52.36
CA PRO A 34 -27.66 10.02 51.37
C PRO A 34 -27.70 11.39 50.59
N ASN A 35 -28.81 11.66 49.88
CA ASN A 35 -29.39 12.94 49.39
C ASN A 35 -29.18 13.20 47.87
N LEU A 36 -30.20 13.40 47.02
CA LEU A 36 -31.58 13.91 47.17
C LEU A 36 -32.58 13.23 46.19
N SER A 37 -33.85 13.43 46.52
CA SER A 37 -35.13 12.86 46.07
C SER A 37 -35.64 13.34 44.68
N PRO A 38 -36.77 12.78 44.17
CA PRO A 38 -37.09 12.64 42.75
C PRO A 38 -38.06 13.71 42.21
N TYR A 39 -38.02 13.99 40.91
CA TYR A 39 -39.12 14.67 40.23
C TYR A 39 -40.13 13.66 39.69
N GLN A 40 -41.32 13.69 40.27
CA GLN A 40 -42.53 13.03 39.80
C GLN A 40 -43.15 13.83 38.65
N VAL A 41 -43.68 13.09 37.67
CA VAL A 41 -44.54 13.56 36.59
C VAL A 41 -45.96 13.68 37.14
N THR A 42 -46.61 14.83 36.96
CA THR A 42 -48.06 14.97 37.12
C THR A 42 -48.72 15.19 35.76
N ASP A 43 -49.78 14.44 35.56
CA ASP A 43 -50.61 14.31 34.37
C ASP A 43 -51.88 15.15 34.61
N HIS A 44 -52.25 16.08 33.73
CA HIS A 44 -53.57 16.70 33.73
C HIS A 44 -54.04 17.08 32.32
N ARG A 45 -55.23 16.56 31.98
CA ARG A 45 -56.04 16.84 30.80
C ARG A 45 -56.89 18.11 30.96
N GLU A 46 -57.16 18.73 29.80
CA GLU A 46 -58.31 19.57 29.38
C GLU A 46 -58.58 20.95 30.00
N SER A 47 -58.43 22.01 29.20
CA SER A 47 -59.53 22.84 28.64
C SER A 47 -58.97 24.14 28.02
N GLY A 48 -59.54 24.56 26.88
CA GLY A 48 -58.91 25.50 25.95
C GLY A 48 -59.16 26.98 26.16
N VAL A 49 -58.36 27.80 25.47
CA VAL A 49 -58.70 29.16 25.01
C VAL A 49 -57.98 29.40 23.68
N SER A 50 -58.75 29.80 22.67
CA SER A 50 -58.35 30.18 21.31
C SER A 50 -57.85 31.61 21.24
N LEU A 51 -56.75 31.88 20.51
CA LEU A 51 -56.45 33.21 19.97
C LEU A 51 -55.86 33.15 18.54
N THR A 52 -56.70 33.64 17.65
CA THR A 52 -56.65 34.06 16.24
C THR A 52 -55.30 34.47 15.61
N VAL A 53 -55.09 34.03 14.36
CA VAL A 53 -54.14 34.57 13.36
C VAL A 53 -54.95 35.18 12.20
N PRO A 54 -54.63 36.39 11.72
CA PRO A 54 -54.55 36.65 10.27
C PRO A 54 -53.41 37.65 9.90
N GLN A 55 -52.48 37.35 8.99
CA GLN A 55 -52.50 37.32 7.50
C GLN A 55 -51.77 38.52 6.87
N SER A 56 -50.87 38.23 5.93
CA SER A 56 -50.61 38.92 4.62
C SER A 56 -49.12 38.79 4.24
N SER A 57 -48.72 37.86 3.36
CA SER A 57 -48.76 37.88 1.89
C SER A 57 -47.68 38.78 1.24
N LEU A 58 -46.69 38.21 0.55
CA LEU A 58 -46.54 38.29 -0.93
C LEU A 58 -45.17 37.80 -1.42
N ASN A 59 -45.23 36.80 -2.30
CA ASN A 59 -44.61 36.68 -3.64
C ASN A 59 -43.09 36.57 -3.88
N LEU A 60 -42.84 35.68 -4.85
CA LEU A 60 -41.60 35.14 -5.38
C LEU A 60 -40.99 35.94 -6.55
N SER A 61 -39.64 35.94 -6.61
CA SER A 61 -38.73 35.80 -7.78
C SER A 61 -38.51 36.97 -8.76
N PRO A 62 -37.51 36.96 -9.70
CA PRO A 62 -36.21 36.24 -9.80
C PRO A 62 -35.01 37.14 -10.28
N TYR A 63 -33.83 36.53 -10.57
CA TYR A 63 -32.62 37.03 -11.30
C TYR A 63 -31.53 37.73 -10.45
N GLN A 64 -30.21 37.66 -10.71
CA GLN A 64 -29.44 37.32 -11.92
C GLN A 64 -27.97 36.97 -11.56
N VAL A 65 -27.34 36.10 -12.36
CA VAL A 65 -25.90 35.80 -12.35
C VAL A 65 -25.13 36.97 -12.99
N VAL A 66 -24.07 37.48 -12.33
CA VAL A 66 -23.03 38.30 -12.97
C VAL A 66 -21.65 37.97 -12.40
N ASP A 67 -20.77 37.50 -13.28
CA ASP A 67 -19.32 37.36 -13.11
C ASP A 67 -18.64 38.73 -13.14
N HIS A 68 -17.63 38.99 -12.30
CA HIS A 68 -16.52 39.92 -12.66
C HIS A 68 -15.23 39.66 -11.87
N ARG A 69 -14.13 39.54 -12.64
CA ARG A 69 -12.72 39.55 -12.21
C ARG A 69 -12.24 40.98 -11.87
N GLU A 70 -11.20 41.01 -11.04
CA GLU A 70 -10.13 42.03 -10.88
C GLU A 70 -10.51 43.48 -10.53
N SER A 71 -10.08 43.93 -9.35
CA SER A 71 -9.18 45.09 -9.15
C SER A 71 -9.09 45.44 -7.65
N GLY A 72 -7.87 45.76 -7.20
CA GLY A 72 -7.58 46.07 -5.80
C GLY A 72 -7.91 47.50 -5.42
N VAL A 73 -8.26 47.71 -4.15
CA VAL A 73 -8.20 49.02 -3.47
C VAL A 73 -7.88 48.80 -1.98
N SER A 74 -6.78 49.39 -1.55
CA SER A 74 -6.34 49.62 -0.17
C SER A 74 -7.21 50.69 0.51
N LEU A 75 -7.35 50.69 1.84
CA LEU A 75 -7.39 51.87 2.76
C LEU A 75 -7.83 51.39 4.16
N THR A 76 -6.96 51.33 5.17
CA THR A 76 -6.51 52.39 6.12
C THR A 76 -7.33 52.43 7.41
N VAL A 77 -6.64 52.15 8.51
CA VAL A 77 -7.07 52.21 9.91
C VAL A 77 -7.07 53.67 10.40
N PRO A 78 -8.07 54.11 11.19
CA PRO A 78 -7.89 55.22 12.12
C PRO A 78 -7.86 54.72 13.58
N GLN A 79 -6.77 55.06 14.27
CA GLN A 79 -6.62 54.95 15.72
C GLN A 79 -7.01 56.28 16.40
N SER A 80 -7.75 56.18 17.52
CA SER A 80 -7.70 57.01 18.76
C SER A 80 -9.07 56.83 19.47
N THR A 81 -9.20 56.68 20.78
CA THR A 81 -8.47 57.35 21.87
C THR A 81 -8.51 56.51 23.15
N THR A 82 -7.42 56.61 23.90
CA THR A 82 -7.10 56.03 25.21
C THR A 82 -7.92 56.60 26.37
N ASN A 83 -8.12 55.81 27.44
CA ASN A 83 -7.63 56.11 28.81
C ASN A 83 -8.19 55.12 29.84
N LEU A 84 -7.31 54.34 30.50
CA LEU A 84 -7.15 54.22 31.97
C LEU A 84 -6.26 53.02 32.36
N SER A 85 -5.56 53.19 33.48
CA SER A 85 -4.34 52.52 33.96
C SER A 85 -4.58 51.15 34.66
N PRO A 86 -3.53 50.41 35.06
CA PRO A 86 -3.50 48.95 35.05
C PRO A 86 -4.08 48.33 36.33
N TYR A 87 -5.05 47.44 36.18
CA TYR A 87 -5.49 46.55 37.26
C TYR A 87 -5.21 45.09 36.86
N GLN A 88 -4.62 44.37 37.81
CA GLN A 88 -4.12 43.01 37.68
C GLN A 88 -5.22 42.05 37.20
N VAL A 89 -5.04 41.46 36.03
CA VAL A 89 -5.78 40.26 35.62
C VAL A 89 -4.98 39.06 36.09
N THR A 90 -5.44 38.44 37.17
CA THR A 90 -5.09 37.06 37.51
C THR A 90 -5.49 36.18 36.34
N ASP A 91 -4.48 35.72 35.60
CA ASP A 91 -4.58 34.78 34.50
C ASP A 91 -4.97 33.42 35.08
N HIS A 92 -6.28 33.17 35.27
CA HIS A 92 -6.77 31.80 35.39
C HIS A 92 -6.65 31.16 34.01
N ARG A 93 -5.46 30.60 33.74
CA ARG A 93 -5.27 29.60 32.71
C ARG A 93 -6.04 28.35 33.11
N GLU A 94 -7.30 28.27 32.71
CA GLU A 94 -7.94 26.97 32.54
C GLU A 94 -7.53 26.41 31.17
N SER A 95 -6.88 25.26 31.26
CA SER A 95 -6.30 24.45 30.20
C SER A 95 -7.35 24.06 29.16
N GLY A 96 -7.27 24.64 27.97
CA GLY A 96 -7.99 24.13 26.79
C GLY A 96 -7.48 22.74 26.42
N GLU A 97 -8.34 21.73 26.53
CA GLU A 97 -8.06 20.39 26.03
C GLU A 97 -8.05 20.40 24.48
N PRO A 98 -7.05 19.76 23.83
CA PRO A 98 -6.97 19.72 22.38
C PRO A 98 -8.01 18.77 21.77
N LEU A 99 -8.64 19.24 20.69
CA LEU A 99 -9.59 18.53 19.81
C LEU A 99 -9.15 17.08 19.52
N THR A 100 -9.91 16.09 20.01
CA THR A 100 -9.63 14.67 19.80
C THR A 100 -10.29 14.17 18.51
N GLY A 101 -9.48 13.56 17.63
CA GLY A 101 -9.89 12.96 16.37
C GLY A 101 -10.77 11.71 16.52
N PRO A 102 -10.94 10.86 15.48
CA PRO A 102 -11.74 9.62 15.57
C PRO A 102 -11.27 8.79 16.78
N PRO A 103 -12.10 7.95 17.41
CA PRO A 103 -11.72 7.22 18.61
C PRO A 103 -10.51 6.36 18.28
N VAL A 104 -9.33 6.92 18.57
CA VAL A 104 -8.07 6.22 18.54
C VAL A 104 -8.25 5.21 19.64
N ASP A 105 -8.22 3.93 19.27
CA ASP A 105 -8.16 2.86 20.23
C ASP A 105 -7.19 3.30 21.35
N PRO A 106 -7.67 3.47 22.60
CA PRO A 106 -6.88 4.12 23.65
C PRO A 106 -5.60 3.33 23.96
N ASP A 107 -5.56 2.06 23.55
CA ASP A 107 -4.42 1.18 23.67
C ASP A 107 -3.51 1.16 22.41
N LEU A 108 -3.85 1.91 21.36
CA LEU A 108 -3.03 2.03 20.14
C LEU A 108 -1.85 2.98 20.35
N VAL A 109 -0.64 2.44 20.28
CA VAL A 109 0.59 3.22 20.44
C VAL A 109 0.96 3.90 19.13
N LEU A 110 0.87 5.24 19.12
CA LEU A 110 1.30 6.10 18.00
C LEU A 110 2.64 6.79 18.29
N LEU A 111 3.33 7.17 17.21
CA LEU A 111 4.50 8.05 17.26
C LEU A 111 4.03 9.49 17.05
N GLY A 112 4.33 10.38 18.00
CA GLY A 112 4.06 11.80 17.84
C GLY A 112 5.00 12.43 16.79
N PRO A 113 4.63 13.58 16.20
CA PRO A 113 5.48 14.28 15.22
C PRO A 113 6.88 14.58 15.76
N ASN A 114 6.99 14.93 17.04
CA ASN A 114 8.24 15.30 17.72
C ASN A 114 8.89 14.16 18.52
N ASP A 115 8.43 12.92 18.37
CA ASP A 115 9.00 11.78 19.12
C ASP A 115 10.47 11.53 18.68
N PRO A 116 11.43 11.38 19.61
CA PRO A 116 12.82 11.03 19.27
C PRO A 116 12.96 9.72 18.48
N LEU A 117 11.97 8.82 18.58
CA LEU A 117 11.93 7.56 17.82
C LEU A 117 11.52 7.77 16.35
N ASN A 118 10.99 8.94 15.96
CA ASN A 118 10.62 9.21 14.58
C ASN A 118 11.90 9.38 13.71
N PRO A 119 12.09 8.55 12.66
CA PRO A 119 13.26 8.64 11.77
C PRO A 119 13.41 10.01 11.09
N GLN A 120 12.32 10.76 10.93
CA GLN A 120 12.36 12.10 10.34
C GLN A 120 12.99 13.15 11.28
N ASN A 121 13.06 12.89 12.60
CA ASN A 121 13.65 13.82 13.57
C ASN A 121 15.17 13.63 13.75
N ILE A 122 15.79 12.74 12.98
CA ILE A 122 17.25 12.54 13.01
C ILE A 122 17.97 13.82 12.52
N PRO A 123 19.07 14.25 13.17
CA PRO A 123 19.84 15.41 12.72
C PRO A 123 20.32 15.27 11.27
N ALA A 124 20.30 16.36 10.51
CA ALA A 124 20.61 16.35 9.07
C ALA A 124 21.99 15.75 8.74
N GLY A 125 23.04 16.09 9.51
CA GLY A 125 24.38 15.52 9.31
C GLY A 125 24.40 14.00 9.50
N ARG A 126 23.65 13.47 10.48
CA ARG A 126 23.51 12.03 10.69
C ARG A 126 22.69 11.37 9.57
N LYS A 127 21.64 12.03 9.05
CA LYS A 127 20.87 11.52 7.89
C LYS A 127 21.76 11.36 6.65
N TRP A 128 22.56 12.38 6.33
CA TRP A 128 23.46 12.34 5.18
C TRP A 128 24.59 11.32 5.36
N PHE A 129 25.14 11.18 6.56
CA PHE A 129 26.09 10.11 6.88
C PHE A 129 25.48 8.70 6.66
N LEU A 130 24.26 8.47 7.17
CA LEU A 130 23.56 7.20 6.97
C LEU A 130 23.22 6.94 5.49
N ALA A 131 22.82 7.98 4.75
CA ALA A 131 22.58 7.89 3.31
C ALA A 131 23.86 7.51 2.54
N GLY A 132 24.99 8.13 2.87
CA GLY A 132 26.30 7.80 2.29
C GLY A 132 26.73 6.38 2.61
N LEU A 133 26.51 5.91 3.85
CA LEU A 133 26.80 4.54 4.27
C LEU A 133 25.95 3.51 3.52
N LEU A 134 24.65 3.78 3.35
CA LEU A 134 23.73 2.95 2.55
C LEU A 134 24.13 2.92 1.06
N GLY A 135 24.60 4.04 0.52
CA GLY A 135 25.19 4.12 -0.81
C GLY A 135 26.46 3.28 -0.93
N ALA A 136 27.35 3.33 0.07
CA ALA A 136 28.60 2.56 0.10
C ALA A 136 28.37 1.04 0.14
N LEU A 137 27.37 0.56 0.88
CA LEU A 137 26.97 -0.85 0.85
C LEU A 137 26.53 -1.29 -0.56
N THR A 138 25.74 -0.44 -1.23
CA THR A 138 25.23 -0.73 -2.58
C THR A 138 26.34 -0.65 -3.62
N PHE A 139 27.28 0.29 -3.45
CA PHE A 139 28.50 0.37 -4.23
C PHE A 139 29.30 -0.93 -4.14
N ALA A 140 29.56 -1.46 -2.94
CA ALA A 140 30.33 -2.70 -2.77
C ALA A 140 29.68 -3.90 -3.47
N VAL A 141 28.36 -4.01 -3.36
CA VAL A 141 27.55 -5.04 -4.02
C VAL A 141 27.59 -4.92 -5.55
N THR A 142 27.41 -3.71 -6.07
CA THR A 142 27.38 -3.49 -7.53
C THR A 142 28.77 -3.58 -8.14
N PHE A 143 29.81 -3.21 -7.40
CA PHE A 143 31.21 -3.46 -7.74
C PHE A 143 31.51 -4.96 -7.89
N SER A 144 31.03 -5.80 -6.96
CA SER A 144 31.16 -7.27 -7.05
C SER A 144 30.55 -7.86 -8.33
N SER A 145 29.48 -7.24 -8.82
CA SER A 145 28.79 -7.69 -10.03
C SER A 145 29.63 -7.51 -11.30
N SER A 146 30.44 -6.45 -11.37
CA SER A 146 31.19 -6.09 -12.57
C SER A 146 32.67 -6.44 -12.52
N VAL A 147 33.30 -6.43 -11.34
CA VAL A 147 34.74 -6.76 -11.20
C VAL A 147 35.10 -8.13 -11.77
N PHE A 148 34.14 -9.06 -11.79
CA PHE A 148 34.33 -10.40 -12.34
C PHE A 148 34.43 -10.43 -13.86
N SER A 149 33.93 -9.41 -14.58
CA SER A 149 34.04 -9.39 -16.04
C SER A 149 35.50 -9.34 -16.51
N THR A 150 36.43 -8.90 -15.67
CA THR A 150 37.86 -8.81 -16.01
C THR A 150 38.60 -10.14 -15.85
N VAL A 151 38.00 -11.12 -15.15
CA VAL A 151 38.65 -12.42 -14.90
C VAL A 151 38.27 -13.48 -15.92
N ILE A 152 37.36 -13.18 -16.86
CA ILE A 152 36.73 -14.15 -17.75
C ILE A 152 37.78 -14.97 -18.53
N VAL A 153 38.75 -14.30 -19.16
CA VAL A 153 39.78 -14.98 -19.95
C VAL A 153 40.69 -15.82 -19.05
N GLN A 154 41.18 -15.26 -17.95
CA GLN A 154 42.11 -15.95 -17.03
C GLN A 154 41.49 -17.21 -16.40
N THR A 155 40.21 -17.15 -16.03
CA THR A 155 39.51 -18.28 -15.41
C THR A 155 39.05 -19.31 -16.44
N ALA A 156 38.77 -18.90 -17.69
CA ALA A 156 38.56 -19.84 -18.79
C ALA A 156 39.82 -20.69 -19.05
N GLU A 157 40.98 -20.05 -19.08
CA GLU A 157 42.27 -20.73 -19.26
C GLU A 157 42.62 -21.65 -18.09
N GLU A 158 42.49 -21.18 -16.83
CA GLU A 158 42.87 -21.95 -15.64
C GLU A 158 42.01 -23.21 -15.46
N PHE A 159 40.72 -23.13 -15.79
CA PHE A 159 39.81 -24.27 -15.66
C PHE A 159 39.58 -25.05 -16.95
N HIS A 160 40.29 -24.69 -18.03
CA HIS A 160 40.17 -25.34 -19.35
C HIS A 160 38.73 -25.39 -19.89
N VAL A 161 37.97 -24.29 -19.74
CA VAL A 161 36.60 -24.15 -20.25
C VAL A 161 36.51 -23.01 -21.27
N SER A 162 35.39 -22.92 -21.99
CA SER A 162 35.19 -21.82 -22.95
C SER A 162 34.91 -20.49 -22.25
N GLU A 163 35.25 -19.37 -22.91
CA GLU A 163 34.98 -18.01 -22.42
C GLU A 163 33.48 -17.80 -22.15
N GLU A 164 32.61 -18.44 -22.92
CA GLU A 164 31.15 -18.38 -22.76
C GLU A 164 30.71 -18.94 -21.41
N VAL A 165 31.29 -20.08 -20.98
CA VAL A 165 30.99 -20.69 -19.68
C VAL A 165 31.45 -19.79 -18.54
N THR A 166 32.58 -19.13 -18.68
CA THR A 166 33.07 -18.21 -17.65
C THR A 166 32.28 -16.90 -17.63
N THR A 167 31.85 -16.40 -18.80
CA THR A 167 30.96 -15.23 -18.94
C THR A 167 29.62 -15.45 -18.22
N LEU A 168 29.17 -16.71 -18.14
CA LEU A 168 28.02 -17.10 -17.32
C LEU A 168 28.17 -16.67 -15.86
N GLY A 169 29.39 -16.53 -15.32
CA GLY A 169 29.63 -16.05 -13.96
C GLY A 169 29.22 -14.59 -13.75
N THR A 170 29.35 -13.74 -14.77
CA THR A 170 28.82 -12.36 -14.74
C THR A 170 27.30 -12.39 -14.88
N ALA A 171 26.78 -13.18 -15.83
CA ALA A 171 25.33 -13.32 -16.08
C ALA A 171 24.56 -13.86 -14.87
N LEU A 172 25.05 -14.93 -14.24
CA LEU A 172 24.45 -15.53 -13.04
C LEU A 172 24.42 -14.57 -11.85
N PHE A 173 25.41 -13.69 -11.73
CA PHE A 173 25.35 -12.65 -10.72
C PHE A 173 24.16 -11.70 -10.99
N VAL A 174 23.96 -11.30 -12.24
CA VAL A 174 22.81 -10.44 -12.60
C VAL A 174 21.48 -11.20 -12.46
N PHE A 175 21.41 -12.48 -12.80
CA PHE A 175 20.23 -13.31 -12.56
C PHE A 175 19.91 -13.45 -11.07
N GLY A 176 20.92 -13.58 -10.20
CA GLY A 176 20.73 -13.57 -8.76
C GLY A 176 20.15 -12.25 -8.25
N PHE A 177 20.57 -11.11 -8.80
CA PHE A 177 19.94 -9.80 -8.55
C PHE A 177 18.48 -9.73 -8.98
N ALA A 178 18.02 -10.55 -9.93
CA ALA A 178 16.61 -10.61 -10.31
C ALA A 178 15.77 -11.29 -9.21
N MET A 179 16.30 -12.35 -8.61
CA MET A 179 15.57 -13.15 -7.64
C MET A 179 15.56 -12.56 -6.23
N GLY A 180 16.66 -11.96 -5.79
CA GLY A 180 16.77 -11.58 -4.39
C GLY A 180 15.82 -10.46 -3.88
N PRO A 181 15.37 -9.47 -4.69
CA PRO A 181 14.36 -8.50 -4.26
C PRO A 181 13.01 -9.11 -3.88
N ILE A 182 12.70 -10.30 -4.43
CA ILE A 182 11.49 -11.06 -4.11
C ILE A 182 11.46 -11.44 -2.62
N ILE A 183 12.63 -11.67 -2.03
CA ILE A 183 12.77 -12.06 -0.63
C ILE A 183 13.06 -10.81 0.22
N ALA A 184 14.01 -9.98 -0.22
CA ALA A 184 14.50 -8.84 0.55
C ALA A 184 13.44 -7.73 0.75
N GLY A 185 12.67 -7.42 -0.30
CA GLY A 185 11.64 -6.38 -0.25
C GLY A 185 10.55 -6.67 0.80
N PRO A 186 9.81 -7.80 0.68
CA PRO A 186 8.77 -8.14 1.63
C PRO A 186 9.30 -8.38 3.05
N SER A 187 10.50 -8.96 3.18
CA SER A 187 11.14 -9.15 4.48
C SER A 187 11.41 -7.82 5.20
N SER A 188 11.73 -6.75 4.45
CA SER A 188 11.96 -5.41 5.00
C SER A 188 10.69 -4.74 5.55
N GLU A 189 9.52 -5.11 5.04
CA GLU A 189 8.23 -4.60 5.50
C GLU A 189 7.69 -5.38 6.71
N LEU A 190 8.03 -6.67 6.84
CA LEU A 190 7.61 -7.49 7.97
C LEU A 190 8.51 -7.31 9.20
N TYR A 191 9.82 -7.42 9.00
CA TYR A 191 10.78 -7.51 10.10
C TYR A 191 11.47 -6.18 10.44
N GLY A 192 11.15 -5.12 9.70
CA GLY A 192 11.87 -3.83 9.71
C GLY A 192 12.98 -3.80 8.66
N ARG A 193 13.60 -2.64 8.44
CA ARG A 193 14.58 -2.48 7.36
C ARG A 193 15.98 -2.96 7.76
N LYS A 194 16.35 -2.86 9.04
CA LYS A 194 17.73 -3.12 9.49
C LYS A 194 18.14 -4.58 9.37
N LYS A 195 17.32 -5.47 9.94
CA LYS A 195 17.68 -6.91 10.04
C LYS A 195 17.79 -7.59 8.67
N PRO A 196 16.83 -7.44 7.74
CA PRO A 196 16.91 -8.09 6.44
C PRO A 196 18.06 -7.53 5.59
N LEU A 197 18.35 -6.23 5.67
CA LEU A 197 19.48 -5.61 5.00
C LEU A 197 20.81 -6.18 5.49
N LEU A 198 21.04 -6.20 6.81
CA LEU A 198 22.30 -6.70 7.37
C LEU A 198 22.47 -8.22 7.18
N LEU A 199 21.39 -8.99 7.30
CA LEU A 199 21.45 -10.44 7.11
C LEU A 199 21.79 -10.80 5.66
N SER A 200 21.09 -10.21 4.69
CA SER A 200 21.35 -10.43 3.27
C SER A 200 22.78 -10.01 2.89
N TYR A 201 23.24 -8.87 3.41
CA TYR A 201 24.60 -8.39 3.18
C TYR A 201 25.68 -9.27 3.84
N ALA A 202 25.44 -9.79 5.04
CA ALA A 202 26.36 -10.71 5.71
C ALA A 202 26.49 -12.04 4.94
N VAL A 203 25.38 -12.58 4.43
CA VAL A 203 25.38 -13.77 3.58
C VAL A 203 26.17 -13.52 2.28
N PHE A 204 26.00 -12.35 1.67
CA PHE A 204 26.79 -11.95 0.51
C PHE A 204 28.30 -11.93 0.79
N ILE A 205 28.73 -11.39 1.92
CA ILE A 205 30.15 -11.39 2.34
C ILE A 205 30.67 -12.82 2.48
N ILE A 206 29.93 -13.70 3.16
CA ILE A 206 30.32 -15.10 3.37
C ILE A 206 30.48 -15.82 2.04
N PHE A 207 29.56 -15.61 1.10
CA PHE A 207 29.61 -16.23 -0.23
C PHE A 207 30.72 -15.69 -1.14
N GLN A 208 31.45 -14.64 -0.75
CA GLN A 208 32.71 -14.29 -1.44
C GLN A 208 33.83 -15.29 -1.16
N ILE A 209 33.82 -15.97 0.00
CA ILE A 209 34.91 -16.90 0.38
C ILE A 209 34.99 -18.07 -0.61
N PRO A 210 33.91 -18.83 -0.90
CA PRO A 210 33.97 -19.95 -1.84
C PRO A 210 34.34 -19.53 -3.26
N VAL A 211 33.98 -18.32 -3.69
CA VAL A 211 34.37 -17.78 -5.00
C VAL A 211 35.88 -17.52 -5.04
N ALA A 212 36.47 -17.01 -3.95
CA ALA A 212 37.89 -16.71 -3.87
C ALA A 212 38.77 -17.97 -3.80
N VAL A 213 38.28 -19.04 -3.18
CA VAL A 213 39.01 -20.32 -3.02
C VAL A 213 38.56 -21.39 -4.01
N ALA A 214 37.75 -21.04 -5.00
CA ALA A 214 37.22 -22.00 -5.97
C ALA A 214 38.34 -22.74 -6.71
N GLN A 215 38.19 -24.06 -6.78
CA GLN A 215 39.08 -24.98 -7.52
C GLN A 215 38.45 -25.50 -8.81
N ASN A 216 37.20 -25.12 -9.07
CA ASN A 216 36.42 -25.56 -10.20
C ASN A 216 35.37 -24.48 -10.56
N VAL A 217 34.96 -24.47 -11.83
CA VAL A 217 34.06 -23.44 -12.38
C VAL A 217 32.68 -23.51 -11.74
N GLU A 218 32.17 -24.70 -11.46
CA GLU A 218 30.83 -24.90 -10.92
C GLU A 218 30.69 -24.24 -9.53
N THR A 219 31.67 -24.43 -8.67
CA THR A 219 31.71 -23.77 -7.35
C THR A 219 31.67 -22.25 -7.51
N MET A 220 32.50 -21.72 -8.41
CA MET A 220 32.52 -20.29 -8.70
C MET A 220 31.15 -19.79 -9.19
N LEU A 221 30.53 -20.47 -10.15
CA LEU A 221 29.24 -20.08 -10.73
C LEU A 221 28.09 -20.15 -9.70
N ILE A 222 28.00 -21.24 -8.94
CA ILE A 222 26.94 -21.45 -7.93
C ILE A 222 27.02 -20.38 -6.83
N PHE A 223 28.20 -20.16 -6.26
CA PHE A 223 28.36 -19.19 -5.18
C PHE A 223 28.28 -17.74 -5.67
N ARG A 224 28.59 -17.45 -6.94
CA ARG A 224 28.27 -16.15 -7.53
C ARG A 224 26.77 -15.90 -7.64
N PHE A 225 26.00 -16.91 -8.07
CA PHE A 225 24.54 -16.81 -8.12
C PHE A 225 23.94 -16.60 -6.72
N LEU A 226 24.27 -17.48 -5.77
CA LEU A 226 23.77 -17.39 -4.39
C LEU A 226 24.24 -16.11 -3.69
N GLY A 227 25.50 -15.72 -3.91
CA GLY A 227 26.07 -14.46 -3.49
C GLY A 227 25.27 -13.28 -3.99
N ALA A 228 24.87 -13.29 -5.26
CA ALA A 228 24.09 -12.21 -5.85
C ALA A 228 22.64 -12.14 -5.37
N VAL A 229 21.99 -13.28 -5.12
CA VAL A 229 20.67 -13.32 -4.48
C VAL A 229 20.72 -12.59 -3.13
N ALA A 230 21.73 -12.88 -2.32
CA ALA A 230 21.97 -12.20 -1.04
C ALA A 230 22.38 -10.72 -1.23
N ALA A 231 23.20 -10.43 -2.23
CA ALA A 231 23.69 -9.09 -2.53
C ALA A 231 22.57 -8.12 -2.98
N SER A 232 21.43 -8.62 -3.46
CA SER A 232 20.30 -7.78 -3.88
C SER A 232 19.62 -7.00 -2.74
N GLY A 233 19.93 -7.32 -1.48
CA GLY A 233 19.30 -6.73 -0.30
C GLY A 233 19.44 -5.20 -0.22
N PRO A 234 20.67 -4.64 -0.20
CA PRO A 234 20.87 -3.20 -0.20
C PRO A 234 20.13 -2.44 -1.31
N PRO A 235 20.27 -2.75 -2.62
CA PRO A 235 19.57 -1.99 -3.65
C PRO A 235 18.04 -2.07 -3.52
N ALA A 236 17.48 -3.15 -2.95
CA ALA A 236 16.05 -3.28 -2.71
C ALA A 236 15.55 -2.49 -1.48
N ILE A 237 16.35 -2.37 -0.42
CA ILE A 237 15.91 -1.83 0.88
C ILE A 237 16.31 -0.36 1.07
N VAL A 238 17.43 0.09 0.48
CA VAL A 238 17.97 1.45 0.68
C VAL A 238 16.99 2.53 0.25
N GLY A 239 16.28 2.36 -0.87
CA GLY A 239 15.27 3.34 -1.32
C GLY A 239 14.19 3.59 -0.26
N GLY A 240 13.84 2.55 0.50
CA GLY A 240 12.93 2.66 1.62
C GLY A 240 13.51 3.39 2.83
N TYR A 241 14.79 3.16 3.16
CA TYR A 241 15.49 3.93 4.20
C TYR A 241 15.50 5.43 3.87
N LEU A 242 15.80 5.78 2.63
CA LEU A 242 15.82 7.19 2.20
C LEU A 242 14.43 7.82 2.28
N ALA A 243 13.37 7.05 1.99
CA ALA A 243 11.99 7.51 2.13
C ALA A 243 11.56 7.72 3.60
N ASP A 244 12.15 6.99 4.55
CA ASP A 244 11.86 7.17 5.98
C ASP A 244 12.57 8.42 6.55
N PHE A 245 13.79 8.71 6.09
CA PHE A 245 14.62 9.79 6.64
C PHE A 245 14.28 11.18 6.10
N PHE A 246 14.02 11.27 4.79
CA PHE A 246 13.99 12.54 4.07
C PHE A 246 12.57 12.97 3.72
N ALA A 247 12.32 14.27 3.89
CA ALA A 247 11.12 14.91 3.38
C ALA A 247 11.07 14.82 1.84
N PRO A 248 9.90 14.95 1.19
CA PRO A 248 9.74 14.68 -0.25
C PRO A 248 10.73 15.39 -1.18
N VAL A 249 11.13 16.63 -0.85
CA VAL A 249 12.10 17.42 -1.62
C VAL A 249 13.53 16.89 -1.43
N ASP A 250 14.00 16.77 -0.19
CA ASP A 250 15.36 16.29 0.12
C ASP A 250 15.55 14.84 -0.28
N ARG A 251 14.46 14.05 -0.28
CA ARG A 251 14.43 12.67 -0.75
C ARG A 251 14.83 12.57 -2.22
N GLY A 252 14.42 13.53 -3.06
CA GLY A 252 14.81 13.56 -4.47
C GLY A 252 16.33 13.63 -4.64
N LEU A 253 16.99 14.49 -3.85
CA LEU A 253 18.44 14.63 -3.85
C LEU A 253 19.13 13.37 -3.30
N ALA A 254 18.64 12.83 -2.19
CA ALA A 254 19.22 11.62 -1.59
C ALA A 254 19.12 10.42 -2.54
N VAL A 255 18.01 10.25 -3.25
CA VAL A 255 17.84 9.17 -4.25
C VAL A 255 18.72 9.40 -5.47
N ALA A 256 18.93 10.65 -5.91
CA ALA A 256 19.87 10.95 -6.98
C ALA A 256 21.32 10.59 -6.58
N ILE A 257 21.78 10.98 -5.39
CA ILE A 257 23.11 10.61 -4.91
C ILE A 257 23.25 9.08 -4.73
N PHE A 258 22.21 8.42 -4.26
CA PHE A 258 22.17 6.96 -4.18
C PHE A 258 22.26 6.29 -5.56
N GLY A 259 21.51 6.80 -6.54
CA GLY A 259 21.59 6.36 -7.93
C GLY A 259 23.00 6.46 -8.48
N LEU A 260 23.69 7.58 -8.18
CA LEU A 260 25.10 7.76 -8.54
C LEU A 260 25.95 6.64 -7.95
N THR A 261 25.93 6.43 -6.63
CA THR A 261 26.74 5.37 -5.98
C THR A 261 26.48 3.97 -6.53
N THR A 262 25.23 3.68 -6.93
CA THR A 262 24.83 2.41 -7.53
C THR A 262 25.47 2.21 -8.92
N GLN A 263 25.61 3.29 -9.70
CA GLN A 263 26.22 3.25 -11.03
C GLN A 263 27.75 3.33 -10.99
N MET A 264 28.33 3.86 -9.91
CA MET A 264 29.79 3.89 -9.73
C MET A 264 30.39 2.48 -9.62
N GLY A 265 29.71 1.53 -8.97
CA GLY A 265 30.21 0.17 -8.78
C GLY A 265 30.49 -0.56 -10.11
N PRO A 266 29.51 -0.65 -11.02
CA PRO A 266 29.66 -1.26 -12.34
C PRO A 266 30.80 -0.65 -13.17
N LEU A 267 31.05 0.66 -13.04
CA LEU A 267 32.06 1.37 -13.83
C LEU A 267 33.48 1.27 -13.25
N LEU A 268 33.63 1.29 -11.93
CA LEU A 268 34.92 1.15 -11.26
C LEU A 268 35.38 -0.31 -11.17
N GLY A 269 34.45 -1.26 -11.21
CA GLY A 269 34.74 -2.70 -11.18
C GLY A 269 35.74 -3.15 -12.23
N PRO A 270 35.50 -2.92 -13.53
CA PRO A 270 36.43 -3.32 -14.58
C PRO A 270 37.78 -2.62 -14.49
N ILE A 271 37.82 -1.35 -14.08
CA ILE A 271 39.07 -0.61 -13.93
C ILE A 271 39.94 -1.25 -12.86
N ILE A 272 39.41 -1.38 -11.64
CA ILE A 272 40.15 -1.94 -10.50
C ILE A 272 40.44 -3.42 -10.74
N GLY A 273 39.46 -4.17 -11.24
CA GLY A 273 39.55 -5.58 -11.58
C GLY A 273 40.68 -5.87 -12.56
N SER A 274 40.77 -5.12 -13.66
CA SER A 274 41.79 -5.32 -14.69
C SER A 274 43.21 -5.14 -14.16
N PHE A 275 43.45 -4.09 -13.36
CA PHE A 275 44.76 -3.87 -12.74
C PHE A 275 45.11 -4.94 -11.69
N VAL A 276 44.14 -5.41 -10.92
CA VAL A 276 44.33 -6.50 -9.96
C VAL A 276 44.67 -7.80 -10.67
N THR A 277 43.94 -8.14 -11.73
CA THR A 277 44.17 -9.37 -12.52
C THR A 277 45.49 -9.39 -13.26
N GLN A 278 46.00 -8.22 -13.65
CA GLN A 278 47.30 -8.08 -14.31
C GLN A 278 48.47 -8.17 -13.31
N SER A 279 48.21 -7.88 -12.04
CA SER A 279 49.21 -7.93 -10.97
C SER A 279 49.48 -9.37 -10.49
N TYR A 280 50.50 -9.53 -9.64
CA TYR A 280 50.85 -10.82 -9.01
C TYR A 280 49.68 -11.46 -8.22
N LEU A 281 48.69 -10.65 -7.85
CA LEU A 281 47.50 -11.03 -7.09
C LEU A 281 46.53 -11.92 -7.91
N ARG A 282 46.59 -11.96 -9.25
CA ARG A 282 45.73 -12.80 -10.12
C ARG A 282 44.22 -12.62 -9.86
N TRP A 283 43.38 -13.45 -10.48
CA TRP A 283 41.92 -13.30 -10.47
C TRP A 283 41.25 -13.54 -9.10
N ARG A 284 41.76 -14.45 -8.26
CA ARG A 284 41.16 -14.79 -6.96
C ARG A 284 41.04 -13.57 -6.03
N TRP A 285 41.96 -12.64 -6.16
CA TRP A 285 41.97 -11.40 -5.37
C TRP A 285 40.84 -10.43 -5.72
N THR A 286 40.15 -10.59 -6.84
CA THR A 286 38.93 -9.81 -7.12
C THR A 286 37.81 -10.12 -6.11
N ALA A 287 37.68 -11.38 -5.70
CA ALA A 287 36.73 -11.82 -4.68
C ALA A 287 37.19 -11.41 -3.26
N TRP A 288 38.48 -11.54 -2.94
CA TRP A 288 39.03 -11.05 -1.67
C TRP A 288 38.87 -9.54 -1.51
N LEU A 289 39.16 -8.76 -2.55
CA LEU A 289 38.99 -7.31 -2.54
C LEU A 289 37.53 -6.93 -2.30
N THR A 290 36.61 -7.58 -3.01
CA THR A 290 35.17 -7.41 -2.81
C THR A 290 34.77 -7.69 -1.36
N MET A 291 35.27 -8.79 -0.78
CA MET A 291 34.99 -9.17 0.59
C MET A 291 35.50 -8.14 1.59
N ILE A 292 36.72 -7.61 1.41
CA ILE A 292 37.32 -6.61 2.30
C ILE A 292 36.49 -5.32 2.28
N ILE A 293 36.21 -4.78 1.08
CA ILE A 293 35.41 -3.56 0.92
C ILE A 293 34.01 -3.76 1.52
N SER A 294 33.39 -4.91 1.22
CA SER A 294 32.05 -5.21 1.70
C SER A 294 32.01 -5.34 3.22
N SER A 295 32.97 -6.05 3.81
CA SER A 295 33.08 -6.25 5.26
C SER A 295 33.32 -4.94 5.99
N PHE A 296 34.18 -4.06 5.47
CA PHE A 296 34.43 -2.75 6.06
C PHE A 296 33.14 -1.92 6.20
N PHE A 297 32.40 -1.73 5.10
CA PHE A 297 31.13 -1.00 5.15
C PHE A 297 30.03 -1.75 5.91
N GLY A 298 30.04 -3.09 5.86
CA GLY A 298 29.10 -3.95 6.58
C GLY A 298 29.24 -3.84 8.10
N ILE A 299 30.47 -3.84 8.61
CA ILE A 299 30.77 -3.69 10.04
C ILE A 299 30.36 -2.31 10.53
N ILE A 300 30.71 -1.24 9.81
CA ILE A 300 30.27 0.13 10.14
C ILE A 300 28.74 0.20 10.16
N SER A 301 28.09 -0.41 9.16
CA SER A 301 26.64 -0.46 9.04
C SER A 301 25.96 -1.22 10.18
N LEU A 302 26.56 -2.30 10.69
CA LEU A 302 26.03 -3.06 11.82
C LEU A 302 25.84 -2.18 13.07
N PHE A 303 26.85 -1.34 13.35
CA PHE A 303 26.86 -0.47 14.53
C PHE A 303 26.11 0.86 14.30
N CYS A 304 26.22 1.46 13.11
CA CYS A 304 25.70 2.80 12.86
C CYS A 304 24.23 2.84 12.41
N LEU A 305 23.73 1.84 11.66
CA LEU A 305 22.37 1.88 11.11
C LEU A 305 21.32 1.67 12.21
N PRO A 306 20.37 2.61 12.37
CA PRO A 306 19.20 2.39 13.20
C PRO A 306 18.11 1.60 12.44
N GLU A 307 17.13 1.10 13.18
CA GLU A 307 15.86 0.69 12.60
C GLU A 307 15.02 1.94 12.30
N THR A 308 14.38 1.99 11.14
CA THR A 308 13.68 3.19 10.65
C THR A 308 12.26 2.91 10.24
N PHE A 309 11.87 1.64 10.10
CA PHE A 309 10.53 1.32 9.69
C PHE A 309 9.52 1.72 10.77
N VAL A 310 8.72 2.75 10.50
CA VAL A 310 7.76 3.34 11.46
C VAL A 310 6.83 2.28 12.08
N PRO A 311 6.20 1.36 11.31
CA PRO A 311 5.37 0.30 11.90
C PRO A 311 6.14 -0.62 12.87
N ARG A 312 7.40 -0.94 12.56
CA ARG A 312 8.25 -1.75 13.45
C ARG A 312 8.65 -0.99 14.70
N LEU A 313 8.98 0.30 14.57
CA LEU A 313 9.29 1.17 15.70
C LEU A 313 8.08 1.29 16.65
N MET A 314 6.87 1.41 16.12
CA MET A 314 5.64 1.37 16.93
C MET A 314 5.46 0.04 17.64
N THR A 315 5.73 -1.08 16.98
CA THR A 315 5.69 -2.42 17.61
C THR A 315 6.70 -2.53 18.77
N LEU A 316 7.92 -2.01 18.58
CA LEU A 316 8.96 -2.01 19.62
C LEU A 316 8.60 -1.09 20.79
N LYS A 317 8.04 0.10 20.50
CA LYS A 317 7.54 1.04 21.50
C LYS A 317 6.38 0.44 22.29
N ALA A 318 5.39 -0.16 21.62
CA ALA A 318 4.26 -0.85 22.24
C ALA A 318 4.75 -1.98 23.15
N ARG A 319 5.70 -2.81 22.69
CA ARG A 319 6.29 -3.87 23.50
C ARG A 319 6.99 -3.32 24.75
N ARG A 320 7.76 -2.23 24.62
CA ARG A 320 8.41 -1.59 25.78
C ARG A 320 7.38 -1.06 26.77
N LEU A 321 6.34 -0.38 26.26
CA LEU A 321 5.27 0.16 27.08
C LEU A 321 4.50 -0.93 27.80
N ARG A 322 4.16 -2.06 27.15
CA ARG A 322 3.56 -3.24 27.80
C ARG A 322 4.34 -3.68 29.03
N PHE A 323 5.67 -3.76 28.93
CA PHE A 323 6.51 -4.18 30.05
C PHE A 323 6.62 -3.12 31.15
N THR A 324 6.69 -1.82 30.81
CA THR A 324 6.82 -0.75 31.81
C THR A 324 5.50 -0.42 32.50
N THR A 325 4.40 -0.36 31.76
CA THR A 325 3.07 -0.01 32.29
C THR A 325 2.29 -1.24 32.79
N ARG A 326 2.75 -2.45 32.47
CA ARG A 326 2.05 -3.72 32.68
C ARG A 326 0.67 -3.80 32.02
N ASN A 327 0.35 -2.88 31.11
CA ASN A 327 -0.86 -2.92 30.30
C ASN A 327 -0.61 -3.76 29.03
N TRP A 328 -1.16 -4.97 29.00
CA TRP A 328 -1.04 -5.89 27.87
C TRP A 328 -1.97 -5.58 26.71
N ALA A 329 -2.97 -4.70 26.91
CA ALA A 329 -3.88 -4.26 25.85
C ALA A 329 -3.18 -3.35 24.83
N LEU A 330 -2.11 -2.64 25.24
CA LEU A 330 -1.32 -1.78 24.35
C LEU A 330 -0.86 -2.54 23.11
N HIS A 331 -1.15 -2.05 21.91
CA HIS A 331 -0.72 -2.70 20.67
C HIS A 331 -0.44 -1.71 19.55
N SER A 332 0.27 -2.18 18.53
CA SER A 332 0.58 -1.39 17.32
C SER A 332 -0.34 -1.79 16.16
N GLN A 333 -0.56 -0.88 15.21
CA GLN A 333 -1.41 -1.11 14.05
C GLN A 333 -0.96 -2.31 13.20
N GLN A 334 0.34 -2.61 13.18
CA GLN A 334 0.90 -3.76 12.45
C GLN A 334 0.56 -5.11 13.10
N GLU A 335 0.32 -5.15 14.42
CA GLU A 335 -0.06 -6.37 15.15
C GLU A 335 -1.54 -6.73 14.96
N MET A 336 -2.38 -5.78 14.53
CA MET A 336 -3.80 -6.03 14.23
C MET A 336 -4.01 -6.80 12.92
N THR A 337 -3.03 -6.74 12.01
CA THR A 337 -3.06 -7.49 10.75
C THR A 337 -2.33 -8.82 10.92
N PRO A 338 -3.03 -9.97 10.92
CA PRO A 338 -2.35 -11.26 11.04
C PRO A 338 -1.41 -11.47 9.86
N VAL A 339 -0.16 -11.82 10.16
CA VAL A 339 0.86 -12.12 9.16
C VAL A 339 0.68 -13.57 8.72
N ASP A 340 -0.16 -13.79 7.71
CA ASP A 340 -0.19 -15.07 7.02
C ASP A 340 0.89 -15.08 5.92
N PHE A 341 1.98 -15.80 6.16
CA PHE A 341 3.12 -15.89 5.25
C PHE A 341 2.74 -16.35 3.85
N ARG A 342 1.72 -17.21 3.72
CA ARG A 342 1.28 -17.72 2.41
C ARG A 342 0.55 -16.64 1.62
N SER A 343 -0.45 -15.99 2.21
CA SER A 343 -1.14 -14.90 1.53
C SER A 343 -0.24 -13.68 1.30
N PHE A 344 0.72 -13.42 2.19
CA PHE A 344 1.75 -12.41 1.99
C PHE A 344 2.68 -12.77 0.82
N ALA A 345 3.30 -13.96 0.82
CA ALA A 345 4.16 -14.39 -0.27
C ALA A 345 3.44 -14.39 -1.62
N VAL A 346 2.21 -14.95 -1.69
CA VAL A 346 1.39 -14.93 -2.91
C VAL A 346 1.09 -13.50 -3.35
N ARG A 347 0.74 -12.60 -2.43
CA ARG A 347 0.44 -11.19 -2.74
C ARG A 347 1.66 -10.42 -3.25
N TYR A 348 2.85 -10.64 -2.71
CA TYR A 348 4.07 -9.96 -3.15
C TYR A 348 4.71 -10.59 -4.39
N LEU A 349 4.53 -11.89 -4.63
CA LEU A 349 5.01 -12.58 -5.84
C LEU A 349 4.12 -12.31 -7.05
N THR A 350 2.78 -12.35 -6.90
CA THR A 350 1.86 -12.28 -8.04
C THR A 350 1.56 -10.85 -8.50
N ARG A 351 1.54 -9.87 -7.58
CA ARG A 351 1.21 -8.47 -7.90
C ARG A 351 2.19 -7.80 -8.86
N PRO A 352 3.52 -7.92 -8.71
CA PRO A 352 4.47 -7.31 -9.64
C PRO A 352 4.23 -7.74 -11.09
N PHE A 353 4.02 -9.04 -11.34
CA PHE A 353 3.73 -9.55 -12.68
C PHE A 353 2.36 -9.12 -13.19
N SER A 354 1.34 -9.14 -12.33
CA SER A 354 0.00 -8.64 -12.70
C SER A 354 0.04 -7.15 -13.06
N MET A 355 0.79 -6.33 -12.32
CA MET A 355 1.00 -4.91 -12.63
C MET A 355 1.73 -4.75 -13.97
N LEU A 356 2.77 -5.53 -14.24
CA LEU A 356 3.51 -5.44 -15.50
C LEU A 356 2.64 -5.75 -16.73
N VAL A 357 1.73 -6.72 -16.63
CA VAL A 357 0.83 -7.11 -17.73
C VAL A 357 -0.30 -6.10 -17.93
N HIS A 358 -0.85 -5.55 -16.85
CA HIS A 358 -2.00 -4.64 -16.93
C HIS A 358 -1.63 -3.17 -17.09
N GLU A 359 -0.41 -2.77 -16.74
CA GLU A 359 0.03 -1.37 -16.76
C GLU A 359 1.02 -1.11 -17.92
N PRO A 360 0.54 -0.59 -19.06
CA PRO A 360 1.39 -0.38 -20.23
C PRO A 360 2.52 0.62 -19.98
N ILE A 361 2.30 1.61 -19.11
CA ILE A 361 3.34 2.56 -18.69
C ILE A 361 4.49 1.82 -18.01
N LEU A 362 4.18 0.92 -17.07
CA LEU A 362 5.18 0.14 -16.35
C LEU A 362 5.95 -0.76 -17.32
N LEU A 363 5.26 -1.43 -18.25
CA LEU A 363 5.88 -2.28 -19.25
C LEU A 363 6.90 -1.54 -20.14
N VAL A 364 6.51 -0.42 -20.75
CA VAL A 364 7.39 0.38 -21.65
C VAL A 364 8.62 0.87 -20.89
N CYS A 365 8.39 1.43 -19.70
CA CYS A 365 9.43 1.86 -18.78
C CYS A 365 10.41 0.74 -18.43
N THR A 366 9.88 -0.43 -18.05
CA THR A 366 10.68 -1.58 -17.66
C THR A 366 11.48 -2.14 -18.81
N ILE A 367 10.91 -2.28 -20.01
CA ILE A 367 11.66 -2.72 -21.19
C ILE A 367 12.81 -1.76 -21.48
N TYR A 368 12.58 -0.45 -21.44
CA TYR A 368 13.62 0.52 -21.74
C TYR A 368 14.76 0.49 -20.71
N VAL A 369 14.44 0.47 -19.41
CA VAL A 369 15.44 0.36 -18.36
C VAL A 369 16.17 -0.99 -18.41
N SER A 370 15.49 -2.06 -18.81
CA SER A 370 16.10 -3.38 -19.04
C SER A 370 17.15 -3.33 -20.16
N PHE A 371 16.83 -2.66 -21.27
CA PHE A 371 17.77 -2.44 -22.36
C PHE A 371 18.98 -1.63 -21.92
N VAL A 372 18.78 -0.48 -21.24
CA VAL A 372 19.88 0.37 -20.77
C VAL A 372 20.77 -0.35 -19.75
N PHE A 373 20.16 -1.14 -18.86
CA PHE A 373 20.91 -1.94 -17.89
C PHE A 373 21.69 -3.08 -18.58
N GLY A 374 21.10 -3.79 -19.52
CA GLY A 374 21.80 -4.79 -20.32
C GLY A 374 22.95 -4.19 -21.15
N PHE A 375 22.72 -3.01 -21.74
CA PHE A 375 23.74 -2.26 -22.46
C PHE A 375 24.93 -1.89 -21.56
N LEU A 376 24.69 -1.47 -20.32
CA LEU A 376 25.77 -1.22 -19.35
C LEU A 376 26.66 -2.46 -19.15
N TYR A 377 26.07 -3.66 -19.06
CA TYR A 377 26.84 -4.90 -18.94
C TYR A 377 27.52 -5.31 -20.25
N LEU A 378 26.96 -4.98 -21.42
CA LEU A 378 27.65 -5.16 -22.70
C LEU A 378 28.93 -4.33 -22.80
N LEU A 379 28.96 -3.14 -22.17
CA LEU A 379 30.17 -2.31 -22.18
C LEU A 379 31.38 -3.08 -21.61
N PHE A 380 31.17 -3.99 -20.65
CA PHE A 380 32.23 -4.83 -20.08
C PHE A 380 32.92 -5.73 -21.10
N SER A 381 32.25 -6.06 -22.20
CA SER A 381 32.85 -6.79 -23.32
C SER A 381 33.25 -5.86 -24.46
N ALA A 382 32.47 -4.80 -24.72
CA ALA A 382 32.71 -3.86 -25.81
C ALA A 382 34.05 -3.13 -25.69
N PHE A 383 34.40 -2.67 -24.48
CA PHE A 383 35.67 -1.96 -24.25
C PHE A 383 36.89 -2.87 -24.40
N PRO A 384 36.99 -4.03 -23.71
CA PRO A 384 38.09 -4.96 -23.94
C PRO A 384 38.23 -5.37 -25.41
N PHE A 385 37.13 -5.67 -26.10
CA PHE A 385 37.20 -6.06 -27.51
C PHE A 385 37.79 -4.94 -28.39
N SER A 386 37.39 -3.68 -28.18
CA SER A 386 37.91 -2.59 -29.02
C SER A 386 39.32 -2.12 -28.65
N TYR A 387 39.72 -2.20 -27.38
CA TYR A 387 41.04 -1.70 -26.95
C TYR A 387 42.09 -2.80 -26.79
N VAL A 388 41.72 -3.98 -26.31
CA VAL A 388 42.63 -5.12 -26.16
C VAL A 388 42.72 -5.89 -27.47
N ASP A 389 41.58 -6.34 -28.04
CA ASP A 389 41.62 -7.21 -29.22
C ASP A 389 41.92 -6.44 -30.52
N GLU A 390 41.23 -5.31 -30.78
CA GLU A 390 41.43 -4.54 -32.02
C GLU A 390 42.67 -3.63 -31.99
N ARG A 391 43.03 -3.05 -30.83
CA ARG A 391 44.14 -2.08 -30.70
C ARG A 391 45.39 -2.63 -29.98
N GLY A 392 45.33 -3.83 -29.39
CA GLY A 392 46.47 -4.48 -28.75
C GLY A 392 46.92 -3.88 -27.42
N TYR A 393 46.06 -3.17 -26.70
CA TYR A 393 46.40 -2.60 -25.39
C TYR A 393 46.44 -3.66 -24.29
N SER A 394 47.20 -3.39 -23.23
CA SER A 394 47.19 -4.26 -22.04
C SER A 394 45.82 -4.20 -21.34
N ASN A 395 45.43 -5.30 -20.68
CA ASN A 395 44.13 -5.41 -20.01
C ASN A 395 43.84 -4.26 -19.02
N GLY A 396 44.84 -3.79 -18.27
CA GLY A 396 44.73 -2.61 -17.41
C GLY A 396 44.40 -1.34 -18.20
N VAL A 397 45.25 -0.98 -19.16
CA VAL A 397 45.09 0.25 -19.96
C VAL A 397 43.82 0.23 -20.81
N GLY A 398 43.42 -0.93 -21.34
CA GLY A 398 42.19 -1.11 -22.10
C GLY A 398 40.90 -0.89 -21.30
N SER A 399 40.97 -0.88 -19.97
CA SER A 399 39.83 -0.59 -19.08
C SER A 399 39.72 0.90 -18.68
N LEU A 400 40.77 1.70 -18.84
CA LEU A 400 40.73 3.14 -18.51
C LEU A 400 39.63 3.95 -19.23
N PRO A 401 39.21 3.62 -20.47
CA PRO A 401 38.10 4.32 -21.12
C PRO A 401 36.77 4.30 -20.34
N PHE A 402 36.57 3.38 -19.39
CA PHE A 402 35.42 3.42 -18.46
C PHE A 402 35.39 4.71 -17.60
N ILE A 403 36.53 5.39 -17.41
CA ILE A 403 36.58 6.69 -16.74
C ILE A 403 35.74 7.73 -17.51
N ALA A 404 35.71 7.69 -18.84
CA ALA A 404 34.89 8.61 -19.62
C ALA A 404 33.39 8.37 -19.37
N VAL A 405 32.97 7.10 -19.26
CA VAL A 405 31.61 6.71 -18.89
C VAL A 405 31.28 7.20 -17.48
N PHE A 406 32.23 7.06 -16.55
CA PHE A 406 32.10 7.55 -15.18
C PHE A 406 31.94 9.08 -15.10
N VAL A 407 32.74 9.83 -15.86
CA VAL A 407 32.58 11.29 -15.98
C VAL A 407 31.20 11.66 -16.52
N GLY A 408 30.71 10.93 -17.53
CA GLY A 408 29.36 11.10 -18.06
C GLY A 408 28.28 10.91 -16.99
N VAL A 409 28.40 9.86 -16.17
CA VAL A 409 27.49 9.59 -15.05
C VAL A 409 27.53 10.71 -14.01
N LEU A 410 28.71 11.24 -13.67
CA LEU A 410 28.86 12.36 -12.72
C LEU A 410 28.19 13.64 -13.22
N LEU A 411 28.39 13.99 -14.50
CA LEU A 411 27.75 15.15 -15.12
C LEU A 411 26.22 15.01 -15.13
N ALA A 412 25.72 13.81 -15.45
CA ALA A 412 24.30 13.51 -15.41
C ALA A 412 23.71 13.55 -13.99
N ALA A 413 24.45 13.09 -12.98
CA ALA A 413 24.05 13.21 -11.57
C ALA A 413 23.99 14.66 -11.11
N GLY A 414 24.95 15.49 -11.51
CA GLY A 414 24.93 16.94 -11.29
C GLY A 414 23.70 17.60 -11.95
N TYR A 415 23.41 17.23 -13.20
CA TYR A 415 22.24 17.73 -13.92
C TYR A 415 20.92 17.33 -13.25
N ILE A 416 20.73 16.06 -12.88
CA ILE A 416 19.53 15.59 -12.16
C ILE A 416 19.37 16.28 -10.81
N THR A 417 20.48 16.48 -10.10
CA THR A 417 20.49 17.19 -8.81
C THR A 417 20.04 18.64 -8.99
N HIS A 418 20.62 19.34 -9.95
CA HIS A 418 20.24 20.71 -10.29
C HIS A 418 18.76 20.78 -10.71
N PHE A 419 18.30 19.88 -11.58
CA PHE A 419 16.92 19.81 -12.04
C PHE A 419 15.93 19.55 -10.90
N SER A 420 16.28 18.66 -9.97
CA SER A 420 15.45 18.34 -8.80
C SER A 420 15.33 19.52 -7.84
N LEU A 421 16.43 20.25 -7.61
CA LEU A 421 16.45 21.41 -6.71
C LEU A 421 15.78 22.66 -7.28
N THR A 422 15.73 22.78 -8.61
CA THR A 422 15.14 23.94 -9.29
C THR A 422 13.71 23.66 -9.73
N THR A 423 13.53 22.78 -10.70
CA THR A 423 12.26 22.56 -11.40
C THR A 423 11.26 21.84 -10.52
N VAL A 424 11.64 20.70 -9.94
CA VAL A 424 10.73 19.89 -9.10
C VAL A 424 10.39 20.62 -7.80
N LYS A 425 11.35 21.31 -7.18
CA LYS A 425 11.12 22.12 -5.98
C LYS A 425 10.18 23.29 -6.25
N HIS A 426 10.32 23.97 -7.38
CA HIS A 426 9.39 25.03 -7.78
C HIS A 426 8.00 24.49 -8.10
N SER A 427 7.90 23.38 -8.82
CA SER A 427 6.61 22.75 -9.12
C SER A 427 5.88 22.29 -7.86
N PHE A 428 6.61 21.72 -6.89
CA PHE A 428 6.07 21.35 -5.57
C PHE A 428 5.57 22.58 -4.79
N LYS A 429 6.31 23.69 -4.79
CA LYS A 429 5.86 24.94 -4.16
C LYS A 429 4.62 25.53 -4.83
N LYS A 430 4.49 25.40 -6.15
CA LYS A 430 3.38 25.98 -6.93
C LYS A 430 2.10 25.17 -6.84
N HIS A 431 2.18 23.84 -6.90
CA HIS A 431 1.01 22.96 -6.99
C HIS A 431 0.73 22.17 -5.70
N GLY A 432 1.62 22.25 -4.69
CA GLY A 432 1.53 21.44 -3.46
C GLY A 432 1.75 19.94 -3.67
N GLN A 433 1.98 19.49 -4.91
CA GLN A 433 2.18 18.10 -5.32
C GLN A 433 3.27 18.01 -6.39
N ILE A 434 3.91 16.84 -6.48
CA ILE A 434 4.93 16.56 -7.51
C ILE A 434 4.20 16.03 -8.74
N ILE A 435 4.33 16.71 -9.88
CA ILE A 435 3.83 16.24 -11.18
C ILE A 435 4.83 15.20 -11.70
N PRO A 436 4.47 13.90 -11.79
CA PRO A 436 5.43 12.86 -12.17
C PRO A 436 6.05 13.07 -13.55
N GLU A 437 5.28 13.59 -14.51
CA GLU A 437 5.68 13.78 -15.91
C GLU A 437 6.87 14.74 -16.06
N GLU A 438 7.05 15.71 -15.16
CA GLU A 438 8.21 16.62 -15.17
C GLU A 438 9.54 15.86 -15.00
N ARG A 439 9.53 14.68 -14.37
CA ARG A 439 10.72 13.84 -14.20
C ARG A 439 11.16 13.11 -15.47
N LEU A 440 10.35 13.12 -16.53
CA LEU A 440 10.72 12.51 -17.82
C LEU A 440 11.63 13.41 -18.67
N ILE A 441 11.74 14.71 -18.36
CA ILE A 441 12.56 15.65 -19.14
C ILE A 441 14.04 15.22 -19.18
N PRO A 442 14.70 14.91 -18.04
CA PRO A 442 16.06 14.36 -18.07
C PRO A 442 16.20 13.07 -18.88
N CYS A 443 15.17 12.21 -18.86
CA CYS A 443 15.16 10.94 -19.58
C CYS A 443 15.14 11.14 -21.11
N ILE A 444 14.45 12.18 -21.61
CA ILE A 444 14.46 12.53 -23.04
C ILE A 444 15.89 12.89 -23.50
N TYR A 445 16.59 13.73 -22.74
CA TYR A 445 17.99 14.08 -23.03
C TYR A 445 18.89 12.84 -22.92
N GLY A 446 18.67 11.99 -21.92
CA GLY A 446 19.38 10.73 -21.75
C GLY A 446 19.24 9.79 -22.95
N ALA A 447 18.03 9.63 -23.47
CA ALA A 447 17.76 8.77 -24.62
C ALA A 447 18.51 9.25 -25.88
N ILE A 448 18.50 10.56 -26.14
CA ILE A 448 19.20 11.14 -27.29
C ILE A 448 20.72 11.00 -27.12
N LEU A 449 21.25 11.32 -25.93
CA LEU A 449 22.68 11.22 -25.64
C LEU A 449 23.20 9.79 -25.76
N LEU A 450 22.43 8.79 -25.32
CA LEU A 450 22.81 7.39 -25.45
C LEU A 450 22.96 6.98 -26.91
N VAL A 451 22.02 7.37 -27.78
CA VAL A 451 22.06 7.07 -29.22
C VAL A 451 23.27 7.73 -29.89
N VAL A 452 23.46 9.03 -29.64
CA VAL A 452 24.61 9.79 -30.16
C VAL A 452 25.93 9.16 -29.70
N GLY A 453 26.01 8.78 -28.42
CA GLY A 453 27.18 8.12 -27.85
C GLY A 453 27.46 6.76 -28.50
N CYS A 454 26.44 5.94 -28.76
CA CYS A 454 26.62 4.64 -29.41
C CYS A 454 27.16 4.77 -30.85
N PHE A 455 26.59 5.66 -31.66
CA PHE A 455 27.06 5.87 -33.03
C PHE A 455 28.45 6.51 -33.06
N TRP A 456 28.73 7.44 -32.14
CA TRP A 456 30.05 8.02 -32.00
C TRP A 456 31.08 6.93 -31.65
N PHE A 457 30.82 6.10 -30.64
CA PHE A 457 31.71 4.99 -30.27
C PHE A 457 31.93 4.02 -31.43
N ALA A 458 30.86 3.64 -32.12
CA ALA A 458 30.90 2.69 -33.23
C ALA A 458 31.80 3.17 -34.39
N TRP A 459 31.63 4.42 -34.83
CA TRP A 459 32.33 4.93 -36.02
C TRP A 459 33.71 5.52 -35.73
N THR A 460 34.10 5.59 -34.46
CA THR A 460 35.46 5.97 -34.04
C THR A 460 36.33 4.79 -33.60
N SER A 461 35.81 3.56 -33.72
CA SER A 461 36.52 2.33 -33.30
C SER A 461 37.62 1.87 -34.26
N PHE A 462 37.86 2.58 -35.38
CA PHE A 462 38.88 2.17 -36.34
C PHE A 462 40.28 2.21 -35.69
N PRO A 463 41.12 1.16 -35.86
CA PRO A 463 42.50 1.16 -35.39
C PRO A 463 43.34 2.30 -35.98
N SER A 464 42.98 2.81 -37.16
CA SER A 464 43.64 3.95 -37.82
C SER A 464 43.29 5.32 -37.22
N ILE A 465 42.20 5.42 -36.46
CA ILE A 465 41.77 6.66 -35.82
C ILE A 465 42.38 6.72 -34.42
N SER A 466 42.77 7.92 -33.99
CA SER A 466 43.23 8.17 -32.62
C SER A 466 42.24 7.58 -31.60
N PRO A 467 42.69 7.07 -30.44
CA PRO A 467 41.79 6.52 -29.42
C PRO A 467 40.87 7.58 -28.77
N TRP A 468 41.29 8.85 -28.77
CA TRP A 468 40.61 9.91 -28.00
C TRP A 468 39.14 10.13 -28.36
N PRO A 469 38.73 10.23 -29.64
CA PRO A 469 37.32 10.34 -30.01
C PRO A 469 36.46 9.18 -29.47
N GLN A 470 36.98 7.96 -29.49
CA GLN A 470 36.26 6.79 -28.99
C GLN A 470 36.15 6.81 -27.47
N ILE A 471 37.20 7.24 -26.75
CA ILE A 471 37.15 7.42 -25.30
C ILE A 471 36.13 8.50 -24.93
N LEU A 472 36.15 9.65 -25.61
CA LEU A 472 35.24 10.77 -25.33
C LEU A 472 33.77 10.43 -25.59
N SER A 473 33.48 9.52 -26.53
CA SER A 473 32.12 8.99 -26.73
C SER A 473 31.56 8.25 -25.51
N GLY A 474 32.40 7.81 -24.58
CA GLY A 474 31.99 7.25 -23.30
C GLY A 474 31.21 8.25 -22.44
N ILE A 475 31.47 9.56 -22.54
CA ILE A 475 30.78 10.60 -21.76
C ILE A 475 29.28 10.65 -22.09
N PRO A 476 28.83 10.84 -23.35
CA PRO A 476 27.41 10.81 -23.67
C PRO A 476 26.77 9.44 -23.41
N ILE A 477 27.51 8.34 -23.57
CA ILE A 477 27.02 7.01 -23.19
C ILE A 477 26.71 6.94 -21.69
N GLY A 478 27.67 7.31 -20.83
CA GLY A 478 27.50 7.29 -19.38
C GLY A 478 26.39 8.24 -18.90
N ALA A 479 26.33 9.43 -19.49
CA ALA A 479 25.25 10.38 -19.21
C ALA A 479 23.89 9.79 -19.60
N GLY A 480 23.78 9.18 -20.78
CA GLY A 480 22.57 8.52 -21.25
C GLY A 480 22.12 7.38 -20.33
N ILE A 481 23.04 6.49 -19.94
CA ILE A 481 22.75 5.37 -19.02
C ILE A 481 22.20 5.88 -17.68
N TYR A 482 22.74 6.98 -17.16
CA TYR A 482 22.33 7.53 -15.87
C TYR A 482 20.99 8.27 -15.93
N LEU A 483 20.79 9.10 -16.96
CA LEU A 483 19.61 9.94 -17.12
C LEU A 483 18.32 9.15 -17.36
N VAL A 484 18.43 7.88 -17.78
CA VAL A 484 17.29 6.97 -18.02
C VAL A 484 16.72 6.36 -16.73
N TYR A 485 17.17 6.80 -15.55
CA TYR A 485 16.66 6.26 -14.28
C TYR A 485 15.22 6.68 -13.97
N LEU A 486 14.32 5.69 -13.85
CA LEU A 486 12.88 5.91 -13.74
C LEU A 486 12.39 6.19 -12.32
N GLN A 487 12.78 7.33 -11.77
CA GLN A 487 12.09 7.83 -10.57
C GLN A 487 10.64 8.20 -10.83
N TYR A 488 10.29 8.35 -12.11
CA TYR A 488 8.92 8.41 -12.61
C TYR A 488 8.04 7.26 -12.11
N LEU A 489 8.53 6.00 -12.09
CA LEU A 489 7.71 4.86 -11.63
C LEU A 489 7.32 4.97 -10.16
N VAL A 490 8.22 5.48 -9.31
CA VAL A 490 7.96 5.67 -7.89
C VAL A 490 6.88 6.73 -7.66
N ASP A 491 6.91 7.82 -8.42
CA ASP A 491 5.93 8.91 -8.27
C ASP A 491 4.57 8.58 -8.93
N VAL A 492 4.54 7.74 -9.98
CA VAL A 492 3.29 7.30 -10.62
C VAL A 492 2.54 6.28 -9.76
N TYR A 493 3.26 5.37 -9.09
CA TYR A 493 2.67 4.28 -8.30
C TYR A 493 2.85 4.48 -6.79
N VAL A 494 2.63 5.68 -6.24
CA VAL A 494 2.89 6.02 -4.81
C VAL A 494 2.44 4.93 -3.82
N THR A 495 1.22 4.42 -3.97
CA THR A 495 0.63 3.41 -3.06
C THR A 495 1.19 2.00 -3.24
N ASN A 496 1.64 1.66 -4.46
CA ASN A 496 2.13 0.33 -4.85
C ASN A 496 3.58 0.38 -5.38
N ALA A 497 4.37 1.36 -4.96
CA ALA A 497 5.67 1.69 -5.54
C ALA A 497 6.66 0.53 -5.41
N ASN A 498 6.61 -0.19 -4.28
CA ASN A 498 7.47 -1.33 -4.02
C ASN A 498 7.21 -2.47 -4.99
N SER A 499 5.94 -2.80 -5.27
CA SER A 499 5.58 -3.84 -6.25
C SER A 499 5.99 -3.48 -7.67
N ALA A 500 5.81 -2.22 -8.08
CA ALA A 500 6.23 -1.73 -9.39
C ALA A 500 7.77 -1.75 -9.54
N LEU A 501 8.51 -1.34 -8.50
CA LEU A 501 9.96 -1.35 -8.49
C LEU A 501 10.53 -2.78 -8.48
N SER A 502 9.89 -3.71 -7.76
CA SER A 502 10.22 -5.13 -7.80
C SER A 502 9.99 -5.73 -9.19
N ALA A 503 8.85 -5.45 -9.84
CA ALA A 503 8.57 -5.90 -11.21
C ALA A 503 9.66 -5.42 -12.18
N ASN A 504 9.97 -4.12 -12.12
CA ASN A 504 11.01 -3.52 -12.93
C ASN A 504 12.38 -4.18 -12.69
N THR A 505 12.74 -4.40 -11.42
CA THR A 505 14.04 -4.98 -11.06
C THR A 505 14.17 -6.42 -11.55
N ILE A 506 13.12 -7.23 -11.41
CA ILE A 506 13.11 -8.62 -11.87
C ILE A 506 13.37 -8.67 -13.38
N VAL A 507 12.55 -7.99 -14.17
CA VAL A 507 12.66 -8.02 -15.64
C VAL A 507 13.97 -7.40 -16.11
N ARG A 508 14.36 -6.27 -15.54
CA ARG A 508 15.63 -5.58 -15.83
C ARG A 508 16.84 -6.48 -15.60
N SER A 509 16.88 -7.17 -14.47
CA SER A 509 17.99 -8.05 -14.13
C SER A 509 17.96 -9.34 -14.96
N PHE A 510 16.79 -9.92 -15.25
CA PHE A 510 16.69 -11.08 -16.15
C PHE A 510 17.16 -10.75 -17.57
N ILE A 511 16.66 -9.67 -18.16
CA ILE A 511 17.10 -9.24 -19.49
C ILE A 511 18.58 -8.87 -19.46
N GLY A 512 19.01 -8.08 -18.46
CA GLY A 512 20.39 -7.65 -18.29
C GLY A 512 21.40 -8.79 -18.14
N GLY A 513 21.02 -9.90 -17.48
CA GLY A 513 21.86 -11.09 -17.38
C GLY A 513 22.06 -11.82 -18.71
N GLY A 514 21.13 -11.69 -19.67
CA GLY A 514 21.26 -12.29 -21.00
C GLY A 514 22.27 -11.56 -21.90
N PHE A 515 22.45 -10.26 -21.71
CA PHE A 515 23.30 -9.43 -22.58
C PHE A 515 24.78 -9.85 -22.61
N PRO A 516 25.46 -10.11 -21.48
CA PRO A 516 26.82 -10.65 -21.49
C PRO A 516 26.99 -11.93 -22.31
N LEU A 517 25.99 -12.83 -22.28
CA LEU A 517 26.05 -14.11 -23.00
C LEU A 517 26.00 -13.92 -24.52
N LEU A 518 25.36 -12.85 -24.99
CA LEU A 518 25.29 -12.51 -26.42
C LEU A 518 26.53 -11.74 -26.89
N ALA A 519 27.30 -11.15 -25.97
CA ALA A 519 28.37 -10.22 -26.29
C ALA A 519 29.48 -10.85 -27.14
N GLY A 520 30.03 -11.99 -26.70
CA GLY A 520 31.14 -12.66 -27.37
C GLY A 520 30.85 -12.96 -28.85
N PRO A 521 29.79 -13.73 -29.17
CA PRO A 521 29.41 -14.02 -30.55
C PRO A 521 29.08 -12.76 -31.35
N MET A 522 28.40 -11.79 -30.76
CA MET A 522 28.00 -10.55 -31.44
C MET A 522 29.22 -9.72 -31.86
N TYR A 523 30.17 -9.50 -30.96
CA TYR A 523 31.38 -8.70 -31.27
C TYR A 523 32.36 -9.46 -32.18
N LYS A 524 32.50 -10.80 -32.03
CA LYS A 524 33.35 -11.61 -32.93
C LYS A 524 32.82 -11.65 -34.38
N THR A 525 31.50 -11.65 -34.58
CA THR A 525 30.89 -11.76 -35.93
C THR A 525 30.66 -10.42 -36.63
N LEU A 526 30.15 -9.42 -35.92
CA LEU A 526 29.80 -8.11 -36.49
C LEU A 526 30.96 -7.09 -36.38
N GLY A 527 31.93 -7.35 -35.49
CA GLY A 527 32.95 -6.37 -35.09
C GLY A 527 32.37 -5.23 -34.25
N THR A 528 33.25 -4.44 -33.63
CA THR A 528 32.85 -3.34 -32.72
C THR A 528 31.90 -2.34 -33.37
N ARG A 529 32.14 -2.05 -34.66
CA ARG A 529 31.43 -1.04 -35.45
C ARG A 529 29.95 -1.38 -35.61
N TRP A 530 29.65 -2.54 -36.20
CA TRP A 530 28.27 -2.93 -36.46
C TRP A 530 27.56 -3.43 -35.20
N ALA A 531 28.27 -4.11 -34.29
CA ALA A 531 27.71 -4.52 -33.01
C ALA A 531 27.21 -3.31 -32.20
N THR A 532 28.03 -2.26 -32.07
CA THR A 532 27.63 -1.06 -31.31
C THR A 532 26.61 -0.20 -32.07
N SER A 533 26.66 -0.17 -33.41
CA SER A 533 25.64 0.51 -34.22
C SER A 533 24.27 -0.17 -34.10
N LEU A 534 24.22 -1.50 -34.05
CA LEU A 534 22.98 -2.26 -33.81
C LEU A 534 22.33 -1.86 -32.48
N LEU A 535 23.13 -1.75 -31.42
CA LEU A 535 22.67 -1.26 -30.12
C LEU A 535 22.18 0.20 -30.20
N GLY A 536 22.87 1.04 -30.98
CA GLY A 536 22.43 2.42 -31.27
C GLY A 536 21.08 2.49 -31.98
N PHE A 537 20.82 1.62 -32.96
CA PHE A 537 19.51 1.52 -33.61
C PHE A 537 18.41 1.05 -32.66
N ILE A 538 18.69 0.07 -31.80
CA ILE A 538 17.74 -0.36 -30.77
C ILE A 538 17.46 0.77 -29.78
N ALA A 539 18.49 1.48 -29.33
CA ALA A 539 18.35 2.66 -28.48
C ALA A 539 17.51 3.76 -29.14
N LEU A 540 17.65 3.95 -30.45
CA LEU A 540 16.87 4.91 -31.24
C LEU A 540 15.37 4.59 -31.22
N VAL A 541 15.00 3.30 -31.27
CA VAL A 541 13.58 2.86 -31.16
C VAL A 541 12.97 3.28 -29.81
N PHE A 542 13.77 3.41 -28.75
CA PHE A 542 13.30 3.83 -27.44
C PHE A 542 13.23 5.36 -27.24
N VAL A 543 13.85 6.17 -28.11
CA VAL A 543 13.83 7.65 -27.99
C VAL A 543 12.40 8.24 -27.98
N PRO A 544 11.44 7.75 -28.77
CA PRO A 544 10.06 8.23 -28.70
C PRO A 544 9.35 7.91 -27.39
N ALA A 545 9.76 6.88 -26.65
CA ALA A 545 9.05 6.42 -25.44
C ALA A 545 8.94 7.49 -24.34
N PRO A 546 10.03 8.14 -23.86
CA PRO A 546 9.93 9.20 -22.86
C PRO A 546 9.19 10.43 -23.39
N ILE A 547 9.27 10.75 -24.68
CA ILE A 547 8.55 11.88 -25.31
C ILE A 547 7.04 11.61 -25.32
N LEU A 548 6.63 10.41 -25.71
CA LEU A 548 5.23 9.99 -25.72
C LEU A 548 4.66 9.93 -24.30
N LEU A 549 5.43 9.43 -23.32
CA LEU A 549 5.03 9.43 -21.92
C LEU A 549 4.96 10.84 -21.33
N TYR A 550 5.81 11.77 -21.76
CA TYR A 550 5.74 13.16 -21.34
C TYR A 550 4.45 13.83 -21.86
N LYS A 551 4.12 13.62 -23.14
CA LYS A 551 2.94 14.25 -23.78
C LYS A 551 1.61 13.58 -23.40
N TYR A 552 1.59 12.25 -23.29
CA TYR A 552 0.36 11.47 -23.10
C TYR A 552 0.28 10.77 -21.73
N GLY A 553 1.29 10.89 -20.87
CA GLY A 553 1.36 10.19 -19.57
C GLY A 553 0.12 10.40 -18.71
N ALA A 554 -0.34 11.65 -18.58
CA ALA A 554 -1.55 11.97 -17.83
C ALA A 554 -2.82 11.28 -18.40
N LYS A 555 -2.92 11.15 -19.74
CA LYS A 555 -4.04 10.46 -20.39
C LYS A 555 -3.97 8.95 -20.14
N ILE A 556 -2.79 8.36 -20.29
CA ILE A 556 -2.58 6.92 -20.09
C ILE A 556 -2.79 6.54 -18.62
N ARG A 557 -2.36 7.37 -17.67
CA ARG A 557 -2.57 7.18 -16.23
C ARG A 557 -4.06 7.20 -15.84
N ARG A 558 -4.86 8.05 -16.49
CA ARG A 558 -6.33 8.08 -16.25
C ARG A 558 -7.03 6.82 -16.76
N MET A 559 -6.42 6.10 -17.70
CA MET A 559 -6.95 4.83 -18.23
C MET A 559 -6.54 3.61 -17.37
N SER A 560 -5.54 3.78 -16.48
CA SER A 560 -5.04 2.74 -15.59
C SER A 560 -5.95 2.54 -14.38
N LYS A 561 -6.38 1.30 -14.14
CA LYS A 561 -7.20 0.92 -12.98
C LYS A 561 -6.43 1.01 -11.66
N ILE A 562 -5.13 0.71 -11.67
CA ILE A 562 -4.29 0.64 -10.46
C ILE A 562 -3.74 2.04 -10.09
N CYS A 563 -3.40 2.88 -11.07
CA CYS A 563 -3.09 4.29 -10.81
C CYS A 563 -4.32 5.08 -10.35
N ALA A 564 -5.52 4.74 -10.81
CA ALA A 564 -6.76 5.41 -10.38
C ALA A 564 -7.06 5.22 -8.88
N GLU A 565 -6.70 4.08 -8.28
CA GLU A 565 -6.81 3.87 -6.82
C GLU A 565 -5.84 4.75 -6.02
N GLY A 566 -4.60 4.94 -6.50
CA GLY A 566 -3.61 5.80 -5.85
C GLY A 566 -3.85 7.30 -6.07
N VAL A 567 -4.31 7.69 -7.27
CA VAL A 567 -4.65 9.08 -7.61
C VAL A 567 -5.96 9.51 -6.94
N ARG A 568 -6.95 8.64 -6.70
CA ARG A 568 -8.14 8.98 -5.89
C ARG A 568 -7.80 9.44 -4.47
N CYS A 569 -6.70 8.97 -3.90
CA CYS A 569 -6.23 9.40 -2.58
C CYS A 569 -5.42 10.71 -2.61
N LEU A 570 -4.99 11.18 -3.79
CA LEU A 570 -4.15 12.37 -3.96
C LEU A 570 -4.83 13.49 -4.77
N SER A 571 -5.87 13.21 -5.55
CA SER A 571 -6.57 14.21 -6.33
C SER A 571 -7.60 14.96 -5.48
N THR A 572 -7.36 16.24 -5.24
CA THR A 572 -8.35 17.20 -4.74
C THR A 572 -9.36 17.64 -5.82
N THR A 573 -9.42 16.93 -6.96
CA THR A 573 -10.52 17.13 -7.90
C THR A 573 -11.73 16.35 -7.40
N PRO A 574 -12.88 17.01 -7.16
CA PRO A 574 -14.09 16.29 -6.80
C PRO A 574 -14.37 15.26 -7.89
N PRO A 575 -14.80 14.04 -7.54
CA PRO A 575 -15.19 13.05 -8.53
C PRO A 575 -16.24 13.67 -9.46
N ASN A 576 -16.24 13.32 -10.74
CA ASN A 576 -17.40 13.56 -11.58
C ASN A 576 -18.58 12.86 -10.91
N ILE A 577 -19.44 13.66 -10.29
CA ILE A 577 -20.70 13.21 -9.73
C ILE A 577 -21.51 12.80 -10.96
N LEU A 578 -21.75 11.51 -11.11
CA LEU A 578 -22.76 11.02 -12.05
C LEU A 578 -24.09 11.31 -11.37
N ASP A 579 -24.96 12.06 -12.03
CA ASP A 579 -26.20 12.56 -11.44
C ASP A 579 -27.19 11.43 -11.09
N ASP A 580 -26.97 10.20 -11.58
CA ASP A 580 -27.77 9.03 -11.22
C ASP A 580 -26.97 7.71 -11.25
N SER A 581 -27.17 6.88 -10.23
CA SER A 581 -26.75 5.48 -10.11
C SER A 581 -27.05 4.60 -11.34
N LEU A 582 -28.14 4.90 -12.06
CA LEU A 582 -28.52 4.21 -13.29
C LEU A 582 -27.59 4.52 -14.47
N GLU A 583 -27.03 5.72 -14.53
CA GLU A 583 -26.09 6.12 -15.60
C GLU A 583 -24.73 5.43 -15.43
N TRP A 584 -24.27 5.30 -14.18
CA TRP A 584 -23.10 4.49 -13.84
C TRP A 584 -23.27 3.03 -14.26
N PHE A 585 -24.44 2.43 -13.97
CA PHE A 585 -24.72 1.04 -14.30
C PHE A 585 -24.85 0.78 -15.80
N ARG A 586 -25.50 1.68 -16.56
CA ARG A 586 -25.57 1.62 -18.03
C ARG A 586 -24.18 1.64 -18.67
N LYS A 587 -23.28 2.46 -18.12
CA LYS A 587 -21.89 2.57 -18.59
C LYS A 587 -21.05 1.35 -18.19
N ALA A 588 -21.28 0.79 -17.02
CA ALA A 588 -20.61 -0.41 -16.51
C ALA A 588 -21.08 -1.71 -17.18
N ALA A 589 -22.36 -1.78 -17.58
CA ALA A 589 -22.96 -2.92 -18.28
C ALA A 589 -22.37 -3.14 -19.68
N ASN A 590 -21.75 -2.11 -20.27
CA ASN A 590 -20.96 -2.18 -21.50
C ASN A 590 -21.68 -2.94 -22.64
N GLY A 591 -22.98 -2.65 -22.83
CA GLY A 591 -23.82 -3.24 -23.88
C GLY A 591 -24.48 -4.59 -23.55
N ARG A 592 -24.29 -5.15 -22.35
CA ARG A 592 -24.97 -6.40 -21.93
C ARG A 592 -26.43 -6.11 -21.56
N LYS A 593 -27.35 -6.97 -22.01
CA LYS A 593 -28.78 -6.89 -21.64
C LYS A 593 -28.96 -7.29 -20.18
N TYR A 594 -29.70 -6.49 -19.43
CA TYR A 594 -30.14 -6.76 -18.07
C TYR A 594 -31.60 -6.30 -17.92
N GLU A 595 -32.33 -6.87 -16.96
CA GLU A 595 -33.69 -6.44 -16.64
C GLU A 595 -33.65 -5.32 -15.61
N ASP A 596 -34.23 -4.17 -15.96
CA ASP A 596 -34.25 -2.98 -15.11
C ASP A 596 -34.89 -3.26 -13.74
N LEU A 597 -35.89 -4.16 -13.66
CA LEU A 597 -36.58 -4.51 -12.41
C LEU A 597 -35.69 -5.29 -11.43
N ILE A 598 -34.90 -6.26 -11.93
CA ILE A 598 -33.94 -7.03 -11.10
C ILE A 598 -32.82 -6.11 -10.65
N LEU A 599 -32.35 -5.25 -11.54
CA LEU A 599 -31.36 -4.23 -11.20
C LEU A 599 -31.91 -3.25 -10.14
N GLN A 600 -33.19 -2.87 -10.22
CA GLN A 600 -33.82 -1.98 -9.24
C GLN A 600 -34.00 -2.66 -7.88
N LEU A 601 -34.35 -3.95 -7.84
CA LEU A 601 -34.46 -4.74 -6.61
C LEU A 601 -33.08 -4.99 -5.96
N ASP A 602 -32.06 -5.29 -6.76
CA ASP A 602 -30.68 -5.42 -6.30
C ASP A 602 -30.10 -4.06 -5.87
N LEU A 603 -30.42 -2.98 -6.59
CA LEU A 603 -30.09 -1.60 -6.20
C LEU A 603 -30.82 -1.19 -4.93
N TYR A 604 -32.06 -1.63 -4.67
CA TYR A 604 -32.78 -1.40 -3.42
C TYR A 604 -32.13 -2.12 -2.23
N MET A 605 -31.58 -3.32 -2.46
CA MET A 605 -30.81 -4.09 -1.47
C MET A 605 -29.41 -3.51 -1.24
N VAL A 606 -28.85 -2.84 -2.24
CA VAL A 606 -27.57 -2.10 -2.16
C VAL A 606 -27.76 -0.66 -1.66
N ALA A 607 -28.96 -0.07 -1.78
CA ALA A 607 -29.33 1.28 -1.34
C ALA A 607 -29.52 1.43 0.18
N ILE A 608 -28.90 0.55 0.97
CA ILE A 608 -28.57 0.87 2.35
C ILE A 608 -27.29 1.74 2.33
N HIS A 609 -27.53 3.06 2.16
CA HIS A 609 -26.69 4.25 2.45
C HIS A 609 -25.68 4.75 1.36
N PRO A 610 -25.23 6.03 1.35
CA PRO A 610 -25.96 7.28 1.01
C PRO A 610 -25.18 8.19 -0.01
N THR A 611 -25.85 9.21 -0.55
CA THR A 611 -25.32 10.56 -0.92
C THR A 611 -26.56 11.46 -1.04
N SER A 612 -26.72 12.68 -0.51
CA SER A 612 -25.85 13.70 0.09
C SER A 612 -26.72 14.74 0.86
N ASP A 613 -26.06 15.61 1.61
CA ASP A 613 -26.41 17.01 1.97
C ASP A 613 -27.49 17.44 2.98
N LEU A 614 -28.28 16.56 3.57
CA LEU A 614 -29.15 16.95 4.73
C LEU A 614 -28.72 16.36 6.08
N LEU A 615 -27.70 15.49 6.07
CA LEU A 615 -27.10 14.90 7.27
C LEU A 615 -25.97 15.78 7.84
N GLY A 616 -25.29 16.58 7.01
CA GLY A 616 -24.26 17.52 7.46
C GLY A 616 -24.79 18.57 8.44
N GLN A 617 -25.98 19.12 8.17
CA GLN A 617 -26.65 20.06 9.09
C GLN A 617 -27.27 19.38 10.32
N ALA A 618 -27.74 18.13 10.19
CA ALA A 618 -28.25 17.39 11.33
C ALA A 618 -27.13 16.99 12.31
N VAL A 619 -25.94 16.65 11.79
CA VAL A 619 -24.72 16.36 12.56
C VAL A 619 -24.15 17.62 13.21
N LEU A 620 -24.23 18.78 12.54
CA LEU A 620 -23.88 20.08 13.14
C LEU A 620 -24.83 20.49 14.27
N ASN A 621 -26.13 20.18 14.18
CA ASN A 621 -27.09 20.40 15.28
C ASN A 621 -26.93 19.38 16.43
N LEU A 622 -26.50 18.15 16.12
CA LEU A 622 -26.14 17.12 17.11
C LEU A 622 -24.81 17.39 17.83
N ALA A 623 -24.00 18.34 17.36
CA ALA A 623 -22.78 18.80 18.01
C ALA A 623 -23.03 19.60 19.31
N THR A 624 -24.30 19.76 19.72
CA THR A 624 -24.68 20.31 21.02
C THR A 624 -24.64 19.28 22.15
N TYR A 625 -24.59 17.98 21.84
CA TYR A 625 -24.35 16.91 22.81
C TYR A 625 -22.96 16.31 22.61
N SER A 626 -22.23 16.14 23.70
CA SER A 626 -20.83 15.69 23.68
C SER A 626 -20.62 14.27 23.12
N GLU A 627 -21.64 13.39 23.12
CA GLU A 627 -21.53 12.01 22.58
C GLU A 627 -22.82 11.47 21.92
N TRP A 628 -22.82 11.33 20.59
CA TRP A 628 -23.97 10.84 19.80
C TRP A 628 -24.35 9.36 20.05
N LYS A 629 -23.39 8.53 20.45
CA LYS A 629 -23.64 7.11 20.77
C LYS A 629 -24.49 6.96 22.04
N ILE A 630 -24.33 7.87 23.01
CA ILE A 630 -25.14 7.90 24.23
C ILE A 630 -26.57 8.30 23.88
N ALA A 631 -26.76 9.33 23.05
CA ALA A 631 -28.08 9.76 22.60
C ALA A 631 -28.85 8.66 21.82
N LEU A 632 -28.18 7.90 20.94
CA LEU A 632 -28.81 6.77 20.22
C LEU A 632 -29.12 5.56 21.11
N ALA A 633 -28.39 5.41 22.23
CA ALA A 633 -28.72 4.42 23.25
C ALA A 633 -29.99 4.81 24.02
N GLU A 634 -30.30 6.10 24.13
CA GLU A 634 -31.52 6.60 24.78
C GLU A 634 -32.79 6.53 23.92
N PHE A 635 -32.70 6.09 22.66
CA PHE A 635 -33.85 5.91 21.76
C PHE A 635 -34.65 4.64 22.10
N TYR A 636 -35.09 4.51 23.34
CA TYR A 636 -35.74 3.30 23.87
C TYR A 636 -37.02 2.92 23.12
N LEU A 637 -37.77 3.92 22.63
CA LEU A 637 -39.01 3.77 21.87
C LEU A 637 -38.76 3.20 20.48
N ILE A 638 -37.87 3.84 19.71
CA ILE A 638 -37.49 3.38 18.37
C ILE A 638 -36.85 1.99 18.45
N ASP A 639 -36.01 1.76 19.46
CA ASP A 639 -35.36 0.47 19.69
C ASP A 639 -36.36 -0.66 19.98
N SER A 640 -37.39 -0.39 20.79
CA SER A 640 -38.46 -1.35 21.08
C SER A 640 -39.35 -1.61 19.86
N PHE A 641 -39.72 -0.55 19.14
CA PHE A 641 -40.51 -0.64 17.92
C PHE A 641 -39.79 -1.49 16.86
N LEU A 642 -38.52 -1.17 16.57
CA LEU A 642 -37.72 -1.91 15.60
C LEU A 642 -37.55 -3.38 15.98
N LYS A 643 -37.37 -3.66 17.28
CA LYS A 643 -37.21 -5.02 17.77
C LYS A 643 -38.50 -5.82 17.66
N GLU A 644 -39.65 -5.20 17.95
CA GLU A 644 -40.96 -5.82 17.78
C GLU A 644 -41.28 -6.06 16.30
N THR A 645 -40.92 -5.13 15.43
CA THR A 645 -41.06 -5.29 13.98
C THR A 645 -40.25 -6.47 13.48
N GLN A 646 -38.99 -6.60 13.92
CA GLN A 646 -38.14 -7.75 13.59
C GLN A 646 -38.62 -9.06 14.22
N ARG A 647 -39.25 -9.02 15.40
CA ARG A 647 -39.87 -10.20 16.03
C ARG A 647 -41.04 -10.70 15.17
N MET A 648 -41.92 -9.78 14.79
CA MET A 648 -43.13 -10.06 14.03
C MET A 648 -42.83 -10.45 12.59
N LYS A 649 -41.76 -9.91 12.01
CA LYS A 649 -41.35 -10.16 10.62
C LYS A 649 -39.81 -10.17 10.55
N PRO A 650 -39.16 -11.30 10.88
CA PRO A 650 -37.71 -11.39 10.89
C PRO A 650 -37.12 -11.37 9.48
N ILE A 651 -35.95 -10.76 9.33
CA ILE A 651 -35.19 -10.64 8.07
C ILE A 651 -34.79 -12.02 7.48
N GLY A 652 -34.81 -13.08 8.29
CA GLY A 652 -34.60 -14.46 7.83
C GLY A 652 -35.29 -15.49 8.72
N MET A 653 -35.99 -16.44 8.09
CA MET A 653 -36.70 -17.53 8.79
C MET A 653 -35.77 -18.59 9.37
N THR A 654 -34.68 -18.87 8.66
CA THR A 654 -33.68 -19.87 9.03
C THR A 654 -32.32 -19.20 9.19
N SER A 655 -31.65 -19.46 10.30
CA SER A 655 -30.27 -19.03 10.55
C SER A 655 -29.34 -20.25 10.59
N MET A 656 -28.03 -20.01 10.52
CA MET A 656 -27.00 -21.04 10.68
C MET A 656 -27.12 -22.21 9.68
N ARG A 657 -27.21 -21.92 8.37
CA ARG A 657 -27.17 -22.97 7.34
C ARG A 657 -25.81 -23.67 7.35
N ARG A 658 -25.80 -24.98 7.56
CA ARG A 658 -24.60 -25.81 7.63
C ARG A 658 -24.74 -27.01 6.70
N LEU A 659 -23.72 -27.25 5.89
CA LEU A 659 -23.58 -28.48 5.10
C LEU A 659 -22.90 -29.54 5.97
N ALA A 660 -23.53 -30.69 6.12
CA ALA A 660 -22.92 -31.85 6.75
C ALA A 660 -21.84 -32.43 5.82
N ILE A 661 -20.57 -32.27 6.21
CA ILE A 661 -19.42 -32.75 5.42
C ILE A 661 -19.13 -34.25 5.63
N LYS A 662 -19.76 -34.85 6.64
CA LYS A 662 -19.74 -36.26 7.00
C LYS A 662 -21.05 -36.59 7.71
N ASP A 663 -21.33 -37.87 7.87
CA ASP A 663 -22.48 -38.31 8.66
C ASP A 663 -22.28 -37.88 10.13
N VAL A 664 -23.25 -37.20 10.70
CA VAL A 664 -23.23 -36.67 12.07
C VAL A 664 -24.52 -37.03 12.76
N GLU A 665 -24.44 -37.82 13.82
CA GLU A 665 -25.56 -38.04 14.74
C GLU A 665 -25.63 -36.90 15.77
N LEU A 666 -26.77 -36.23 15.85
CA LEU A 666 -27.05 -35.19 16.82
C LEU A 666 -27.41 -35.82 18.19
N LEU A 667 -27.26 -35.05 19.27
CA LEU A 667 -27.54 -35.48 20.65
C LEU A 667 -28.96 -36.02 20.89
N ASN A 668 -29.89 -35.72 19.98
CA ASN A 668 -31.28 -36.18 20.01
C ASN A 668 -31.54 -37.41 19.11
N GLY A 669 -30.48 -38.07 18.61
CA GLY A 669 -30.56 -39.26 17.76
C GLY A 669 -30.90 -38.97 16.30
N ILE A 670 -30.91 -37.70 15.87
CA ILE A 670 -31.13 -37.33 14.47
C ILE A 670 -29.82 -37.47 13.70
N GLU A 671 -29.79 -38.33 12.68
CA GLU A 671 -28.65 -38.46 11.77
C GLU A 671 -28.72 -37.43 10.63
N LEU A 672 -27.70 -36.58 10.54
CA LEU A 672 -27.45 -35.71 9.39
C LEU A 672 -26.46 -36.40 8.45
N ARG A 673 -26.87 -36.72 7.23
CA ARG A 673 -26.01 -37.41 6.26
C ARG A 673 -25.07 -36.44 5.57
N LYS A 674 -23.93 -36.95 5.10
CA LYS A 674 -22.99 -36.21 4.28
C LYS A 674 -23.70 -35.65 3.04
N GLY A 675 -23.73 -34.32 2.92
CA GLY A 675 -24.42 -33.59 1.86
C GLY A 675 -25.69 -32.88 2.32
N ASP A 676 -26.21 -33.21 3.50
CA ASP A 676 -27.42 -32.56 4.03
C ASP A 676 -27.14 -31.11 4.43
N ILE A 677 -28.06 -30.22 4.07
CA ILE A 677 -28.05 -28.82 4.52
C ILE A 677 -29.01 -28.69 5.69
N SER A 678 -28.46 -28.54 6.88
CA SER A 678 -29.22 -28.24 8.09
C SER A 678 -29.34 -26.73 8.30
N ALA A 679 -30.47 -26.27 8.79
CA ALA A 679 -30.69 -24.87 9.15
C ALA A 679 -31.59 -24.79 10.38
N ILE A 680 -31.38 -23.79 11.23
CA ILE A 680 -32.19 -23.59 12.43
C ILE A 680 -33.28 -22.58 12.09
N ALA A 681 -34.56 -22.99 12.17
CA ALA A 681 -35.66 -22.03 12.11
C ALA A 681 -35.52 -21.06 13.30
N SER A 682 -35.11 -19.82 13.08
CA SER A 682 -34.94 -18.83 14.16
C SER A 682 -36.25 -18.14 14.53
N ALA A 683 -37.21 -18.11 13.59
CA ALA A 683 -38.48 -17.41 13.75
C ALA A 683 -39.44 -18.06 14.75
N HIS A 684 -39.42 -19.39 14.91
CA HIS A 684 -40.38 -20.10 15.78
C HIS A 684 -40.32 -19.63 17.25
N ARG A 685 -39.13 -19.30 17.77
CA ARG A 685 -38.99 -18.78 19.14
C ARG A 685 -39.49 -17.33 19.29
N MET A 686 -39.46 -16.55 18.21
CA MET A 686 -39.94 -15.16 18.22
C MET A 686 -41.47 -15.05 18.31
N TRP A 687 -42.18 -16.13 17.98
CA TRP A 687 -43.65 -16.25 18.08
C TRP A 687 -44.11 -17.29 19.12
N SER A 688 -43.20 -17.82 19.93
CA SER A 688 -43.57 -18.79 20.97
C SER A 688 -44.29 -18.09 22.12
N GLN A 689 -45.46 -18.64 22.49
CA GLN A 689 -46.24 -18.20 23.65
C GLN A 689 -45.47 -18.38 24.96
N ASP A 690 -44.51 -19.31 25.01
CA ASP A 690 -43.68 -19.58 26.20
C ASP A 690 -42.72 -18.42 26.51
N ILE A 691 -42.45 -17.56 25.53
CA ILE A 691 -41.47 -16.47 25.61
C ILE A 691 -42.14 -15.09 25.56
N TYR A 692 -43.27 -14.96 24.86
CA TYR A 692 -43.99 -13.72 24.65
C TYR A 692 -45.48 -13.90 24.94
N GLU A 693 -46.03 -13.03 25.78
CA GLU A 693 -47.47 -12.90 26.02
C GLU A 693 -48.15 -12.35 24.76
N ASP A 694 -49.15 -13.01 24.20
CA ASP A 694 -49.80 -12.63 22.93
C ASP A 694 -48.82 -12.40 21.77
N PRO A 695 -48.07 -13.43 21.33
CA PRO A 695 -46.99 -13.33 20.35
C PRO A 695 -47.45 -12.91 18.95
N VAL A 696 -48.74 -13.07 18.63
CA VAL A 696 -49.30 -12.71 17.31
C VAL A 696 -49.67 -11.23 17.25
N VAL A 697 -49.75 -10.55 18.40
CA VAL A 697 -50.08 -9.13 18.47
C VAL A 697 -48.81 -8.29 18.44
N PHE A 698 -48.77 -7.30 17.55
CA PHE A 698 -47.70 -6.29 17.52
C PHE A 698 -47.92 -5.30 18.67
N ASP A 699 -46.99 -5.24 19.62
CA ASP A 699 -46.96 -4.21 20.69
C ASP A 699 -45.63 -3.47 20.64
N SER A 700 -45.64 -2.23 20.15
CA SER A 700 -44.45 -1.38 20.02
C SER A 700 -43.78 -1.09 21.36
N TYR A 701 -44.50 -1.18 22.48
CA TYR A 701 -43.99 -0.95 23.84
C TYR A 701 -43.53 -2.23 24.54
N ARG A 702 -43.72 -3.40 23.93
CA ARG A 702 -43.42 -4.70 24.53
C ARG A 702 -42.03 -4.78 25.14
N PHE A 703 -41.00 -4.39 24.39
CA PHE A 703 -39.62 -4.46 24.88
C PHE A 703 -39.28 -3.37 25.89
N ILE A 704 -40.02 -2.26 25.94
CA ILE A 704 -39.91 -1.24 27.00
C ILE A 704 -40.45 -1.79 28.31
N LYS A 705 -41.64 -2.41 28.28
CA LYS A 705 -42.23 -3.09 29.44
C LYS A 705 -41.28 -4.18 29.94
N ARG A 706 -40.74 -4.99 29.03
CA ARG A 706 -39.74 -6.03 29.38
C ARG A 706 -38.46 -5.46 29.99
N ARG A 707 -37.96 -4.30 29.58
CA ARG A 707 -36.77 -3.68 30.20
C ARG A 707 -36.94 -3.38 31.69
N ARG A 708 -38.17 -3.11 32.13
CA ARG A 708 -38.49 -2.80 33.54
C ARG A 708 -38.53 -4.05 34.43
N MET A 709 -38.60 -5.24 33.83
CA MET A 709 -38.54 -6.50 34.58
C MET A 709 -37.10 -6.85 35.00
N PRO A 710 -36.90 -7.38 36.21
CA PRO A 710 -35.57 -7.77 36.70
C PRO A 710 -34.90 -8.79 35.76
N GLY A 711 -33.64 -8.55 35.38
CA GLY A 711 -32.86 -9.41 34.48
C GLY A 711 -33.16 -9.28 32.98
N GLN A 712 -34.16 -8.50 32.57
CA GLN A 712 -34.58 -8.37 31.16
C GLN A 712 -34.07 -7.09 30.47
N LYS A 713 -33.43 -6.17 31.20
CA LYS A 713 -32.88 -4.90 30.69
C LYS A 713 -31.95 -5.11 29.48
N ASN A 714 -30.90 -5.92 29.62
CA ASN A 714 -29.93 -6.15 28.55
C ASN A 714 -30.45 -7.07 27.43
N ARG A 715 -31.47 -7.89 27.73
CA ARG A 715 -32.11 -8.82 26.78
C ARG A 715 -33.09 -8.13 25.84
N SER A 716 -33.55 -6.93 26.19
CA SER A 716 -34.64 -6.24 25.49
C SER A 716 -34.15 -5.14 24.54
N TRP A 717 -32.84 -4.99 24.35
CA TRP A 717 -32.26 -4.10 23.33
C TRP A 717 -32.41 -4.69 21.92
N LEU A 718 -32.59 -3.86 20.91
CA LEU A 718 -32.66 -4.23 19.50
C LEU A 718 -31.51 -5.18 19.13
N MET A 719 -30.30 -4.86 19.58
CA MET A 719 -29.09 -5.67 19.37
C MET A 719 -28.78 -6.59 20.55
N SER A 720 -29.71 -7.49 20.87
CA SER A 720 -29.48 -8.58 21.84
C SER A 720 -29.08 -9.88 21.14
N THR A 721 -28.00 -10.52 21.58
CA THR A 721 -27.63 -11.88 21.15
C THR A 721 -28.13 -12.88 22.18
N ILE A 722 -29.40 -13.26 22.07
CA ILE A 722 -30.04 -14.23 22.97
C ILE A 722 -30.75 -15.31 22.14
N THR A 723 -30.92 -16.49 22.73
CA THR A 723 -31.62 -17.63 22.11
C THR A 723 -33.09 -17.33 21.79
N ASP A 724 -33.68 -16.38 22.50
CA ASP A 724 -35.09 -16.01 22.37
C ASP A 724 -35.32 -15.09 21.16
N PHE A 725 -34.25 -14.42 20.70
CA PHE A 725 -34.28 -13.43 19.63
C PHE A 725 -32.99 -13.48 18.81
N MET A 726 -32.97 -14.34 17.78
CA MET A 726 -31.79 -14.67 16.99
C MET A 726 -31.71 -13.96 15.63
N ALA A 727 -32.28 -12.75 15.48
CA ALA A 727 -32.28 -12.02 14.22
C ALA A 727 -30.86 -11.72 13.69
N SER A 728 -29.90 -11.52 14.60
CA SER A 728 -28.47 -11.30 14.28
C SER A 728 -27.58 -12.50 14.61
N GLY A 729 -28.16 -13.69 14.80
CA GLY A 729 -27.45 -14.90 15.24
C GLY A 729 -27.15 -14.93 16.75
N TYR A 730 -26.41 -15.96 17.18
CA TYR A 730 -26.08 -16.23 18.59
C TYR A 730 -24.65 -16.81 18.73
N GLY A 731 -24.03 -16.63 19.90
CA GLY A 731 -22.71 -17.19 20.23
C GLY A 731 -21.54 -16.59 19.45
N LYS A 732 -20.46 -17.36 19.26
CA LYS A 732 -19.23 -16.94 18.54
C LYS A 732 -19.46 -16.57 17.07
N HIS A 733 -20.63 -16.84 16.53
CA HIS A 733 -21.02 -16.57 15.14
C HIS A 733 -22.09 -15.48 15.01
N ALA A 734 -22.37 -14.70 16.07
CA ALA A 734 -23.24 -13.54 15.96
C ALA A 734 -22.65 -12.50 15.01
N CYS A 735 -23.50 -11.83 14.21
CA CYS A 735 -23.07 -10.85 13.22
C CYS A 735 -22.28 -9.71 13.90
N ALA A 736 -21.01 -9.54 13.54
CA ALA A 736 -20.14 -8.52 14.13
C ALA A 736 -20.57 -7.08 13.77
N ARG A 737 -21.25 -6.90 12.62
CA ARG A 737 -21.68 -5.58 12.11
C ARG A 737 -23.10 -5.16 12.55
N ARG A 738 -23.75 -5.92 13.43
CA ARG A 738 -25.14 -5.68 13.85
C ARG A 738 -25.37 -4.31 14.49
N PHE A 739 -24.40 -3.80 15.24
CA PHE A 739 -24.48 -2.50 15.91
C PHE A 739 -24.46 -1.33 14.92
N PHE A 740 -23.72 -1.47 13.81
CA PHE A 740 -23.70 -0.48 12.74
C PHE A 740 -25.09 -0.40 12.07
N ALA A 741 -25.63 -1.54 11.64
CA ALA A 741 -26.96 -1.59 11.02
C ALA A 741 -28.09 -1.06 11.94
N ALA A 742 -28.01 -1.33 13.25
CA ALA A 742 -28.97 -0.84 14.22
C ALA A 742 -28.94 0.68 14.39
N ASN A 743 -27.74 1.27 14.40
CA ASN A 743 -27.58 2.71 14.55
C ASN A 743 -28.03 3.45 13.29
N ASP A 744 -27.68 2.94 12.11
CA ASP A 744 -28.12 3.52 10.84
C ASP A 744 -29.65 3.52 10.74
N LEU A 745 -30.30 2.41 11.10
CA LEU A 745 -31.77 2.31 11.05
C LEU A 745 -32.45 3.28 12.02
N LYS A 746 -31.88 3.50 13.21
CA LYS A 746 -32.35 4.49 14.17
C LYS A 746 -32.21 5.92 13.64
N ILE A 747 -31.09 6.23 13.00
CA ILE A 747 -30.83 7.55 12.41
C ILE A 747 -31.81 7.82 11.25
N VAL A 748 -32.00 6.84 10.36
CA VAL A 748 -32.93 6.96 9.23
C VAL A 748 -34.37 7.19 9.72
N LEU A 749 -34.82 6.43 10.71
CA LEU A 749 -36.17 6.62 11.27
C LEU A 749 -36.33 7.93 12.02
N ALA A 750 -35.34 8.33 12.83
CA ALA A 750 -35.38 9.62 13.50
C ALA A 750 -35.41 10.78 12.49
N HIS A 751 -34.62 10.70 11.43
CA HIS A 751 -34.64 11.69 10.36
C HIS A 751 -35.98 11.73 9.62
N SER A 752 -36.56 10.56 9.33
CA SER A 752 -37.84 10.44 8.65
C SER A 752 -38.97 11.07 9.48
N VAL A 753 -39.05 10.75 10.77
CA VAL A 753 -40.08 11.25 11.68
C VAL A 753 -39.92 12.75 11.97
N LEU A 754 -38.68 13.25 12.05
CA LEU A 754 -38.43 14.66 12.40
C LEU A 754 -38.55 15.62 11.23
N LYS A 755 -38.35 15.15 9.99
CA LYS A 755 -38.29 16.03 8.81
C LYS A 755 -39.45 15.85 7.83
N TYR A 756 -40.24 14.79 7.96
CA TYR A 756 -41.28 14.46 7.00
C TYR A 756 -42.57 14.09 7.72
N ASP A 757 -43.67 14.75 7.33
CA ASP A 757 -45.01 14.31 7.69
C ASP A 757 -45.45 13.25 6.69
N ILE A 758 -45.59 12.01 7.17
CA ILE A 758 -46.01 10.88 6.33
C ILE A 758 -47.54 10.90 6.27
N LYS A 759 -48.09 11.40 5.15
CA LYS A 759 -49.52 11.33 4.84
C LYS A 759 -49.75 10.28 3.75
N LEU A 760 -50.73 9.40 3.94
CA LEU A 760 -51.25 8.59 2.84
C LEU A 760 -51.88 9.54 1.81
N VAL A 761 -51.63 9.32 0.52
CA VAL A 761 -52.23 10.13 -0.54
C VAL A 761 -53.75 10.04 -0.41
N ASP A 762 -54.43 11.20 -0.45
CA ASP A 762 -55.87 11.26 -0.19
C ASP A 762 -56.64 10.34 -1.15
N GLY A 763 -57.36 9.35 -0.60
CA GLY A 763 -58.08 8.32 -1.35
C GLY A 763 -57.34 6.99 -1.54
N GLU A 764 -56.04 6.91 -1.28
CA GLU A 764 -55.30 5.66 -1.27
C GLU A 764 -55.43 4.96 0.09
N LYS A 765 -55.99 3.75 0.08
CA LYS A 765 -55.94 2.85 1.23
C LYS A 765 -54.51 2.33 1.38
N VAL A 766 -54.08 2.07 2.62
CA VAL A 766 -52.82 1.34 2.90
C VAL A 766 -52.72 0.17 1.92
N PRO A 767 -51.61 0.03 1.16
CA PRO A 767 -51.49 -1.00 0.14
C PRO A 767 -51.89 -2.33 0.75
N THR A 768 -52.89 -3.01 0.19
CA THR A 768 -53.25 -4.36 0.67
C THR A 768 -51.99 -5.19 0.63
N LEU A 769 -51.56 -5.65 1.79
CA LEU A 769 -50.36 -6.45 1.91
C LEU A 769 -50.68 -7.85 1.40
N VAL A 770 -49.93 -8.35 0.41
CA VAL A 770 -49.98 -9.77 0.04
C VAL A 770 -49.07 -10.51 1.00
N GLU A 771 -49.65 -11.38 1.80
CA GLU A 771 -48.89 -12.31 2.63
C GLU A 771 -48.52 -13.53 1.78
N TYR A 772 -47.23 -13.67 1.49
CA TYR A 772 -46.65 -14.88 0.88
C TYR A 772 -46.01 -15.71 2.00
N GLY A 773 -46.83 -16.53 2.65
CA GLY A 773 -46.45 -17.21 3.88
C GLY A 773 -46.09 -16.19 4.97
N PHE A 774 -44.81 -16.06 5.29
CA PHE A 774 -44.31 -15.17 6.35
C PHE A 774 -43.76 -13.84 5.83
N ALA A 775 -43.67 -13.66 4.51
CA ALA A 775 -43.24 -12.42 3.86
C ALA A 775 -44.45 -11.55 3.52
N THR A 776 -44.34 -10.26 3.82
CA THR A 776 -45.38 -9.29 3.51
C THR A 776 -44.88 -8.38 2.39
N ILE A 777 -45.56 -8.40 1.24
CA ILE A 777 -45.20 -7.58 0.07
C ILE A 777 -46.37 -6.64 -0.23
N PRO A 778 -46.16 -5.33 -0.46
CA PRO A 778 -47.23 -4.46 -0.88
C PRO A 778 -47.82 -4.94 -2.22
N ARG A 779 -49.14 -5.12 -2.30
CA ARG A 779 -49.82 -5.49 -3.54
C ARG A 779 -49.79 -4.30 -4.50
N ILE A 780 -48.81 -4.26 -5.39
CA ILE A 780 -48.76 -3.27 -6.47
C ILE A 780 -49.76 -3.72 -7.55
N PRO A 781 -50.75 -2.89 -7.94
CA PRO A 781 -51.72 -3.26 -8.98
C PRO A 781 -51.02 -3.54 -10.31
N LYS A 782 -51.40 -4.64 -10.97
CA LYS A 782 -50.81 -5.22 -12.20
C LYS A 782 -50.88 -4.34 -13.49
N GLN A 783 -51.05 -3.03 -13.42
CA GLN A 783 -51.05 -2.19 -14.62
C GLN A 783 -49.73 -1.44 -14.76
N LYS A 784 -48.92 -1.94 -15.71
CA LYS A 784 -47.59 -1.53 -16.19
C LYS A 784 -46.47 -2.48 -15.78
N LEU A 785 -46.60 -3.71 -16.28
CA LEU A 785 -45.48 -4.62 -16.52
C LEU A 785 -45.49 -4.93 -18.02
N TRP A 786 -44.91 -4.03 -18.80
CA TRP A 786 -44.28 -4.23 -20.11
C TRP A 786 -43.15 -3.22 -20.24
#